data_AF-A0A511QXG4-F1
#
_entry.id   AF-A0A511QXG4-F1
#
_cell.length_a   1.000
_cell.length_b   1.000
_cell.length_c   1.000
_cell.angle_alpha   90.00
_cell.angle_beta   90.00
_cell.angle_gamma   90.00
#
_symmetry.space_group_name_H-M   'P 1'
#
loop_
_entity.id
_entity.type
_entity.pdbx_description
1 polymer ?
#
loop_
_entity_poly.entity_id
_entity_poly.type
_entity_poly.pdbx_seq_one_letter_code
_entity_poly.pdbx_strand_id
1 'polypeptide(L)'
;MELAGVLISIICTTLLIAAHSGRERWGITPFTMLASTMGLIAFSSAFFMDVLGLYSGLLFTLQVGLLLLAALDGEKRWRSTLAGLLLINVLALGLHTLLRLLDVPAVQVAQATSTVNLRMGAQGLALLLGGLVVWWLYPRLVVRNRIQALVVALGVLSLLNIGLLFLLAREGLGELVAGFLLQAVLTGPLLGLYLEGSRRQMHTRPIETAYTALLSTVEALARGSEEELWPRLLESAVRVVPGAQAGSIRLRQGSDFVFVAQKGFGEGILGVRSSELEVITWHGNPAAWRQGQPRIANHADIQRIYAAHQENERLASQLNQASQDLVARIRSTLCMPILLGGEVVAEINLDAFRDRAFSEQSVEVARQYALQVTVLLAAHRQQAELEARIHEFEVIEALSAALRGLKGTGEITKRLVRETIRLMNSEHAALLLIEPDGKHLRCYAAAGFFLEIKDVLVPQGQGLSWAAVESRAPVWSQQAHLDKRAFGPFKTPRPPYSEIVMPLFSSKGHPLGVLISARNGAYAYLDRDLRLMQVIANIAANTLERVRANESLEAEIAEKTALLELSQMLGGNDASLLPLALDKIRSMAQADAVALGILEGDAFRIRSVAGHLRSEAMHLLHTPIPREHPLVRLVQQKEVFHVGDTLSHPLLKVYAEVGIRGLYLIEVVRDPELQAGLAFFRLEPSQGWNASENRLLKGAAQILGALLLRLERTRQLEAAYDGALRAIGLALEARDRETAGHTDRVAAMAEQLGRALGMSETELRDLRWGAYLHDVGKLTIPDAILLKPGKLTPEEFSTMKTHAPLGDDLVRNLPFVPPAARQVVRHHHERWDGRGYPDGLAAEHIPLPARIFAICDVFDALCSERPYKAAMPPEMAAQELCRSVHHGHLDRHLVEVFLRIQGLEDAMRVSQAAD
;
A
#
# COMPACT_ATOMS: atom_id res chain seq x y z
N MET A 1 51.73 -11.31 39.07
CA MET A 1 52.29 -10.05 38.51
C MET A 1 53.05 -10.29 37.21
N GLU A 2 53.89 -11.31 37.08
CA GLU A 2 54.64 -11.59 35.84
C GLU A 2 53.76 -11.87 34.61
N LEU A 3 52.64 -12.59 34.78
CA LEU A 3 51.68 -12.86 33.69
C LEU A 3 51.00 -11.59 33.14
N ALA A 4 50.80 -10.56 33.98
CA ALA A 4 50.20 -9.29 33.57
C ALA A 4 51.18 -8.43 32.75
N GLY A 5 52.48 -8.45 33.10
CA GLY A 5 53.53 -7.78 32.33
C GLY A 5 53.71 -8.39 30.94
N VAL A 6 53.64 -9.72 30.83
CA VAL A 6 53.71 -10.43 29.54
C VAL A 6 52.48 -10.11 28.67
N LEU A 7 51.28 -10.08 29.25
CA LEU A 7 50.04 -9.75 28.52
C LEU A 7 50.05 -8.31 27.99
N ILE A 8 50.52 -7.35 28.82
CA ILE A 8 50.64 -5.94 28.43
C ILE A 8 51.70 -5.78 27.32
N SER A 9 52.83 -6.48 27.42
CA SER A 9 53.86 -6.47 26.37
C SER A 9 53.34 -7.03 25.04
N ILE A 10 52.56 -8.12 25.07
CA ILE A 10 51.94 -8.71 23.87
C ILE A 10 50.93 -7.74 23.25
N ILE A 11 50.08 -7.10 24.05
CA ILE A 11 49.08 -6.13 23.58
C ILE A 11 49.77 -4.90 22.98
N CYS A 12 50.80 -4.36 23.65
CA CYS A 12 51.57 -3.22 23.16
C CYS A 12 52.29 -3.54 21.83
N THR A 13 52.88 -4.73 21.73
CA THR A 13 53.57 -5.20 20.51
C THR A 13 52.58 -5.39 19.35
N THR A 14 51.40 -5.96 19.63
CA THR A 14 50.35 -6.18 18.63
C THR A 14 49.78 -4.86 18.10
N LEU A 15 49.58 -3.88 18.99
CA LEU A 15 49.14 -2.53 18.62
C LEU A 15 50.20 -1.73 17.85
N LEU A 16 51.49 -1.91 18.17
CA LEU A 16 52.61 -1.32 17.41
C LEU A 16 52.70 -1.89 16.00
N ILE A 17 52.49 -3.19 15.82
CA ILE A 17 52.46 -3.85 14.51
C ILE A 17 51.25 -3.36 13.69
N ALA A 18 50.07 -3.23 14.32
CA ALA A 18 48.87 -2.69 13.68
C ALA A 18 48.99 -1.20 13.31
N ALA A 19 49.68 -0.40 14.13
CA ALA A 19 49.97 1.00 13.84
C ALA A 19 51.02 1.16 12.73
N HIS A 20 52.01 0.27 12.69
CA HIS A 20 53.03 0.25 11.62
C HIS A 20 52.43 -0.13 10.26
N SER A 21 51.51 -1.09 10.21
CA SER A 21 50.83 -1.47 8.97
C SER A 21 49.86 -0.39 8.46
N GLY A 22 49.40 0.51 9.32
CA GLY A 22 48.60 1.69 8.96
C GLY A 22 49.39 2.96 8.62
N ARG A 23 50.74 2.92 8.64
CA ARG A 23 51.65 4.08 8.54
C ARG A 23 51.40 4.99 7.33
N GLU A 24 51.02 4.42 6.19
CA GLU A 24 50.76 5.20 4.97
C GLU A 24 49.44 6.00 5.04
N ARG A 25 48.48 5.57 5.86
CA ARG A 25 47.19 6.27 6.01
C ARG A 25 47.23 7.41 7.02
N TRP A 26 48.09 7.35 8.05
CA TRP A 26 48.02 8.24 9.22
C TRP A 26 49.15 9.28 9.27
N GLY A 27 50.16 9.16 8.41
CA GLY A 27 51.32 10.04 8.40
C GLY A 27 52.35 9.71 9.49
N ILE A 28 53.57 10.21 9.33
CA ILE A 28 54.74 9.85 10.15
C ILE A 28 54.64 10.42 11.57
N THR A 29 54.02 11.59 11.75
CA THR A 29 53.98 12.32 13.02
C THR A 29 53.11 11.65 14.09
N PRO A 30 51.86 11.22 13.79
CA PRO A 30 51.03 10.47 14.76
C PRO A 30 51.64 9.13 15.16
N PHE A 31 52.32 8.45 14.23
CA PHE A 31 53.03 7.20 14.49
C PHE A 31 54.20 7.38 15.48
N THR A 32 55.03 8.42 15.29
CA THR A 32 56.13 8.72 16.23
C THR A 32 55.66 9.12 17.62
N MET A 33 54.50 9.79 17.74
CA MET A 33 53.93 10.18 19.03
C MET A 33 53.28 8.99 19.75
N LEU A 34 52.57 8.11 19.03
CA LEU A 34 52.03 6.88 19.61
C LEU A 34 53.15 5.96 20.10
N ALA A 35 54.19 5.77 19.29
CA ALA A 35 55.37 4.98 19.68
C ALA A 35 56.11 5.58 20.90
N SER A 36 56.24 6.91 20.98
CA SER A 36 56.84 7.60 22.14
C SER A 36 55.98 7.48 23.40
N THR A 37 54.66 7.54 23.25
CA THR A 37 53.69 7.39 24.35
C THR A 37 53.69 5.95 24.88
N MET A 38 53.76 4.96 23.98
CA MET A 38 53.88 3.54 24.37
C MET A 38 55.24 3.21 24.98
N GLY A 39 56.32 3.86 24.53
CA GLY A 39 57.64 3.80 25.18
C GLY A 39 57.62 4.37 26.60
N LEU A 40 56.88 5.47 26.82
CA LEU A 40 56.68 6.05 28.14
C LEU A 40 55.85 5.14 29.08
N ILE A 41 54.83 4.45 28.55
CA ILE A 41 54.00 3.49 29.30
C ILE A 41 54.82 2.26 29.71
N ALA A 42 55.64 1.72 28.80
CA ALA A 42 56.53 0.62 29.10
C ALA A 42 57.59 1.03 30.15
N PHE A 43 58.12 2.25 30.06
CA PHE A 43 59.09 2.78 31.02
C PHE A 43 58.48 3.10 32.40
N SER A 44 57.26 3.65 32.46
CA SER A 44 56.58 3.94 33.74
C SER A 44 56.19 2.66 34.47
N SER A 45 55.88 1.58 33.74
CA SER A 45 55.60 0.26 34.32
C SER A 45 56.83 -0.41 34.93
N ALA A 46 58.04 0.04 34.59
CA ALA A 46 59.30 -0.49 35.12
C ALA A 46 59.78 0.22 36.40
N PHE A 47 59.23 1.40 36.74
CA PHE A 47 59.72 2.23 37.87
C PHE A 47 58.78 2.29 39.09
N PHE A 48 57.48 2.01 38.92
CA PHE A 48 56.51 2.02 40.01
C PHE A 48 56.04 0.60 40.35
N MET A 49 56.51 0.08 41.49
CA MET A 49 56.21 -1.28 41.97
C MET A 49 54.82 -1.42 42.62
N ASP A 50 54.08 -0.33 42.76
CA ASP A 50 52.82 -0.28 43.50
C ASP A 50 51.65 0.06 42.54
N VAL A 51 50.54 -0.67 42.67
CA VAL A 51 49.34 -0.59 41.79
C VAL A 51 48.82 0.85 41.63
N LEU A 52 49.00 1.71 42.65
CA LEU A 52 48.63 3.12 42.63
C LEU A 52 49.45 3.99 41.65
N GLY A 53 50.76 3.75 41.57
CA GLY A 53 51.66 4.48 40.67
C GLY A 53 51.45 4.09 39.21
N LEU A 54 51.13 2.81 38.99
CA LEU A 54 50.75 2.30 37.67
C LEU A 54 49.44 2.95 37.19
N TYR A 55 48.44 3.10 38.07
CA TYR A 55 47.14 3.68 37.74
C TYR A 55 47.22 5.18 37.45
N SER A 56 47.97 5.95 38.25
CA SER A 56 48.17 7.39 38.05
C SER A 56 48.97 7.71 36.79
N GLY A 57 50.02 6.91 36.51
CA GLY A 57 50.80 7.03 35.27
C GLY A 57 49.98 6.73 34.02
N LEU A 58 49.12 5.70 34.06
CA LEU A 58 48.23 5.36 32.94
C LEU A 58 47.20 6.46 32.67
N LEU A 59 46.59 7.02 33.71
CA LEU A 59 45.57 8.07 33.59
C LEU A 59 46.16 9.36 33.01
N PHE A 60 47.33 9.78 33.51
CA PHE A 60 48.03 10.97 33.01
C PHE A 60 48.43 10.81 31.54
N THR A 61 48.95 9.65 31.17
CA THR A 61 49.39 9.37 29.80
C THR A 61 48.20 9.31 28.82
N LEU A 62 47.08 8.72 29.25
CA LEU A 62 45.84 8.69 28.48
C LEU A 62 45.29 10.12 28.25
N GLN A 63 45.35 10.98 29.26
CA GLN A 63 44.87 12.36 29.18
C GLN A 63 45.75 13.24 28.28
N VAL A 64 47.07 13.11 28.34
CA VAL A 64 48.00 13.81 27.43
C VAL A 64 47.78 13.33 25.99
N GLY A 65 47.60 12.04 25.76
CA GLY A 65 47.28 11.49 24.44
C GLY A 65 45.95 12.01 23.87
N LEU A 66 44.91 12.10 24.71
CA LEU A 66 43.60 12.61 24.31
C LEU A 66 43.59 14.14 24.09
N LEU A 67 44.37 14.91 24.84
CA LEU A 67 44.56 16.35 24.61
C LEU A 67 45.31 16.64 23.30
N LEU A 68 46.33 15.83 22.99
CA LEU A 68 47.03 15.89 21.71
C LEU A 68 46.12 15.53 20.54
N LEU A 69 45.27 14.51 20.69
CA LEU A 69 44.23 14.17 19.71
C LEU A 69 43.21 15.29 19.54
N ALA A 70 42.78 15.94 20.62
CA ALA A 70 41.85 17.07 20.56
C ALA A 70 42.44 18.33 19.91
N ALA A 71 43.77 18.51 19.95
CA ALA A 71 44.46 19.61 19.27
C ALA A 71 44.58 19.41 17.75
N LEU A 72 44.50 18.17 17.29
CA LEU A 72 44.58 17.79 15.88
C LEU A 72 43.20 17.75 15.19
N ASP A 73 42.10 17.61 15.95
CA ASP A 73 40.75 17.55 15.40
C ASP A 73 40.14 18.96 15.23
N GLY A 74 39.95 19.38 13.97
CA GLY A 74 39.53 20.73 13.61
C GLY A 74 38.20 21.16 14.24
N GLU A 75 38.26 22.24 15.03
CA GLU A 75 37.23 23.13 15.60
C GLU A 75 35.85 22.63 16.10
N LYS A 76 35.26 21.54 15.60
CA LYS A 76 33.87 21.17 15.95
C LYS A 76 33.72 20.11 17.03
N ARG A 77 34.77 19.38 17.42
CA ARG A 77 34.65 18.22 18.33
C ARG A 77 35.46 18.28 19.62
N TRP A 78 36.40 19.21 19.76
CA TRP A 78 37.26 19.27 20.96
C TRP A 78 36.47 19.50 22.26
N ARG A 79 35.36 20.25 22.21
CA ARG A 79 34.48 20.49 23.38
C ARG A 79 33.80 19.20 23.86
N SER A 80 33.37 18.35 22.93
CA SER A 80 32.75 17.05 23.22
C SER A 80 33.79 16.04 23.71
N THR A 81 35.00 16.04 23.16
CA THR A 81 36.11 15.20 23.63
C THR A 81 36.55 15.59 25.06
N LEU A 82 36.63 16.90 25.34
CA LEU A 82 36.96 17.40 26.69
C LEU A 82 35.82 17.19 27.69
N ALA A 83 34.55 17.32 27.27
CA ALA A 83 33.40 16.96 28.09
C ALA A 83 33.38 15.46 28.40
N GLY A 84 33.76 14.60 27.44
CA GLY A 84 33.95 13.17 27.65
C GLY A 84 35.06 12.86 28.65
N LEU A 85 36.19 13.57 28.59
CA LEU A 85 37.28 13.48 29.58
C LEU A 85 36.83 13.87 30.99
N LEU A 86 36.08 14.96 31.14
CA LEU A 86 35.51 15.39 32.43
C LEU A 86 34.49 14.37 32.95
N LEU A 87 33.65 13.81 32.06
CA LEU A 87 32.66 12.80 32.41
C LEU A 87 33.31 11.48 32.87
N ILE A 88 34.38 11.02 32.20
CA ILE A 88 35.14 9.84 32.59
C ILE A 88 35.77 10.04 33.98
N ASN A 89 36.31 11.22 34.27
CA ASN A 89 36.86 11.54 35.58
C ASN A 89 35.78 11.59 36.69
N VAL A 90 34.59 12.12 36.39
CA VAL A 90 33.43 12.12 37.31
C VAL A 90 32.91 10.70 37.55
N LEU A 91 32.84 9.87 36.50
CA LEU A 91 32.45 8.46 36.59
C LEU A 91 33.47 7.62 37.37
N ALA A 92 34.76 7.89 37.23
CA ALA A 92 35.80 7.23 38.03
C ALA A 92 35.68 7.57 39.53
N LEU A 93 35.36 8.84 39.85
CA LEU A 93 35.08 9.28 41.23
C LEU A 93 33.78 8.63 41.76
N GLY A 94 32.75 8.53 40.91
CA GLY A 94 31.48 7.88 41.21
C GLY A 94 31.62 6.37 41.44
N LEU A 95 32.42 5.67 40.63
CA LEU A 95 32.70 4.23 40.76
C LEU A 95 33.45 3.92 42.06
N HIS A 96 34.39 4.77 42.47
CA HIS A 96 35.07 4.63 43.76
C HIS A 96 34.10 4.82 44.95
N THR A 97 33.15 5.75 44.83
CA THR A 97 32.11 5.98 45.84
C THR A 97 31.09 4.83 45.89
N LEU A 98 30.76 4.25 44.73
CA LEU A 98 29.88 3.10 44.58
C LEU A 98 30.51 1.82 45.16
N LEU A 99 31.81 1.61 44.95
CA LEU A 99 32.56 0.48 45.53
C LEU A 99 32.65 0.56 47.06
N ARG A 100 32.60 1.77 47.66
CA ARG A 100 32.43 1.97 49.11
C ARG A 100 31.02 1.66 49.60
N LEU A 101 29.99 1.98 48.82
CA LEU A 101 28.59 1.75 49.17
C LEU A 101 28.16 0.29 49.05
N LEU A 102 28.84 -0.50 48.22
CA LEU A 102 28.53 -1.90 47.93
C LEU A 102 29.23 -2.91 48.86
N ASP A 103 29.97 -2.45 49.88
CA ASP A 103 30.62 -3.24 50.93
C ASP A 103 31.27 -4.56 50.44
N VAL A 104 31.95 -4.49 49.29
CA VAL A 104 32.62 -5.64 48.67
C VAL A 104 33.86 -5.98 49.52
N PRO A 105 34.00 -7.22 50.04
CA PRO A 105 35.10 -7.57 50.93
C PRO A 105 36.39 -7.76 50.13
N ALA A 106 37.15 -6.68 49.94
CA ALA A 106 38.53 -6.74 49.49
C ALA A 106 39.47 -6.77 50.69
N VAL A 107 40.09 -7.93 50.89
CA VAL A 107 41.42 -8.22 51.46
C VAL A 107 42.00 -7.17 52.40
N GLN A 108 42.24 -7.61 53.65
CA GLN A 108 42.96 -6.91 54.72
C GLN A 108 44.20 -6.13 54.25
N VAL A 109 44.02 -4.83 53.98
CA VAL A 109 45.07 -3.80 54.05
C VAL A 109 44.57 -2.73 55.01
N ALA A 110 44.34 -3.14 56.25
CA ALA A 110 43.95 -2.26 57.34
C ALA A 110 45.22 -1.63 57.93
N GLN A 111 45.63 -0.48 57.39
CA GLN A 111 46.28 0.66 58.10
C GLN A 111 46.77 1.77 57.15
N ALA A 112 46.77 1.59 55.83
CA ALA A 112 47.17 2.62 54.86
C ALA A 112 46.00 3.33 54.13
N THR A 113 44.74 2.97 54.43
CA THR A 113 43.59 3.31 53.58
C THR A 113 43.00 4.70 53.80
N SER A 114 43.26 5.40 54.92
CA SER A 114 42.75 6.77 55.12
C SER A 114 43.57 7.83 54.35
N THR A 115 44.89 7.65 54.27
CA THR A 115 45.81 8.55 53.55
C THR A 115 45.76 8.31 52.04
N VAL A 116 45.65 7.05 51.60
CA VAL A 116 45.52 6.68 50.18
C VAL A 116 44.23 7.22 49.58
N ASN A 117 43.11 7.16 50.30
CA ASN A 117 41.83 7.67 49.82
C ASN A 117 41.76 9.21 49.78
N LEU A 118 42.41 9.90 50.72
CA LEU A 118 42.52 11.37 50.69
C LEU A 118 43.38 11.83 49.49
N ARG A 119 44.46 11.09 49.20
CA ARG A 119 45.36 11.33 48.06
C ARG A 119 44.64 11.12 46.72
N MET A 120 43.84 10.05 46.58
CA MET A 120 43.04 9.82 45.37
C MET A 120 41.97 10.90 45.15
N GLY A 121 41.24 11.29 46.20
CA GLY A 121 40.21 12.34 46.09
C GLY A 121 40.78 13.70 45.68
N ALA A 122 41.95 14.05 46.22
CA ALA A 122 42.60 15.32 45.89
C ALA A 122 43.36 15.28 44.55
N GLN A 123 43.84 14.12 44.09
CA GLN A 123 44.31 13.93 42.71
C GLN A 123 43.16 14.08 41.70
N GLY A 124 41.99 13.52 41.99
CA GLY A 124 40.78 13.73 41.17
C GLY A 124 40.39 15.21 41.09
N LEU A 125 40.46 15.94 42.21
CA LEU A 125 40.19 17.38 42.26
C LEU A 125 41.22 18.21 41.47
N ALA A 126 42.51 17.86 41.55
CA ALA A 126 43.58 18.51 40.79
C ALA A 126 43.36 18.41 39.28
N LEU A 127 43.00 17.22 38.82
CA LEU A 127 42.74 16.93 37.42
C LEU A 127 41.50 17.67 36.90
N LEU A 128 40.47 17.80 37.74
CA LEU A 128 39.25 18.55 37.43
C LEU A 128 39.54 20.06 37.30
N LEU A 129 40.28 20.63 38.26
CA LEU A 129 40.66 22.05 38.23
C LEU A 129 41.63 22.36 37.07
N GLY A 130 42.62 21.50 36.84
CA GLY A 130 43.54 21.63 35.71
C GLY A 130 42.84 21.55 34.36
N GLY A 131 41.91 20.60 34.20
CA GLY A 131 41.07 20.49 33.00
C GLY A 131 40.19 21.72 32.76
N LEU A 132 39.62 22.32 33.82
CA LEU A 132 38.83 23.55 33.74
C LEU A 132 39.68 24.77 33.36
N VAL A 133 40.90 24.87 33.88
CA VAL A 133 41.85 25.95 33.51
C VAL A 133 42.26 25.83 32.05
N VAL A 134 42.56 24.62 31.56
CA VAL A 134 42.87 24.38 30.15
C VAL A 134 41.65 24.68 29.26
N TRP A 135 40.44 24.27 29.67
CA TRP A 135 39.19 24.59 28.98
C TRP A 135 38.98 26.10 28.82
N TRP A 136 39.32 26.86 29.85
CA TRP A 136 39.18 28.32 29.85
C TRP A 136 40.31 29.04 29.09
N LEU A 137 41.55 28.57 29.19
CA LEU A 137 42.73 29.26 28.65
C LEU A 137 42.97 28.95 27.16
N TYR A 138 42.81 27.68 26.76
CA TYR A 138 43.17 27.20 25.42
C TYR A 138 42.43 27.91 24.27
N PRO A 139 41.09 28.12 24.32
CA PRO A 139 40.36 28.80 23.23
C PRO A 139 40.79 30.26 23.05
N ARG A 140 41.27 30.91 24.11
CA ARG A 140 41.70 32.31 24.08
C ARG A 140 43.10 32.47 23.48
N LEU A 141 43.94 31.44 23.57
CA LEU A 141 45.30 31.44 23.02
C LEU A 141 45.36 30.89 21.57
N VAL A 142 44.45 29.99 21.20
CA VAL A 142 44.36 29.36 19.86
C VAL A 142 44.17 30.35 18.72
N VAL A 143 43.57 31.52 18.98
CA VAL A 143 43.28 32.56 17.98
C VAL A 143 44.56 33.12 17.31
N ARG A 144 45.73 33.02 17.97
CA ARG A 144 47.01 33.52 17.43
C ARG A 144 47.93 32.42 16.91
N ASN A 145 48.06 31.29 17.63
CA ASN A 145 48.90 30.16 17.23
C ASN A 145 48.53 28.91 18.05
N ARG A 146 48.01 27.87 17.38
CA ARG A 146 47.53 26.63 18.01
C ARG A 146 48.62 25.88 18.79
N ILE A 147 49.85 25.90 18.30
CA ILE A 147 50.96 25.16 18.92
C ILE A 147 51.44 25.87 20.19
N GLN A 148 51.59 27.19 20.16
CA GLN A 148 51.93 27.96 21.37
C GLN A 148 50.84 27.87 22.44
N ALA A 149 49.56 27.90 22.04
CA ALA A 149 48.43 27.73 22.94
C ALA A 149 48.47 26.37 23.65
N LEU A 150 48.82 25.31 22.93
CA LEU A 150 48.93 23.96 23.46
C LEU A 150 50.11 23.83 24.44
N VAL A 151 51.27 24.39 24.10
CA VAL A 151 52.47 24.38 24.95
C VAL A 151 52.23 25.10 26.28
N VAL A 152 51.59 26.27 26.23
CA VAL A 152 51.25 27.04 27.44
C VAL A 152 50.21 26.31 28.29
N ALA A 153 49.16 25.75 27.68
CA ALA A 153 48.12 25.02 28.39
C ALA A 153 48.64 23.74 29.06
N LEU A 154 49.49 22.97 28.37
CA LEU A 154 50.13 21.77 28.93
C LEU A 154 51.12 22.13 30.06
N GLY A 155 51.85 23.24 29.92
CA GLY A 155 52.73 23.75 30.96
C GLY A 155 51.98 24.12 32.25
N VAL A 156 50.87 24.84 32.12
CA VAL A 156 50.00 25.23 33.25
C VAL A 156 49.35 24.01 33.90
N LEU A 157 48.86 23.04 33.11
CA LEU A 157 48.29 21.80 33.61
C LEU A 157 49.31 20.97 34.40
N SER A 158 50.55 20.90 33.89
CA SER A 158 51.65 20.19 34.54
C SER A 158 52.05 20.85 35.86
N LEU A 159 52.15 22.19 35.90
CA LEU A 159 52.43 22.95 37.12
C LEU A 159 51.35 22.79 38.19
N LEU A 160 50.06 22.82 37.81
CA LEU A 160 48.93 22.62 38.73
C LEU A 160 48.89 21.20 39.31
N ASN A 161 49.10 20.18 38.48
CA ASN A 161 49.11 18.79 38.93
C ASN A 161 50.30 18.50 39.87
N ILE A 162 51.48 19.05 39.58
CA ILE A 162 52.68 18.90 40.42
C ILE A 162 52.50 19.64 41.76
N GLY A 163 51.95 20.86 41.74
CA GLY A 163 51.69 21.64 42.95
C GLY A 163 50.67 21.01 43.90
N LEU A 164 49.64 20.35 43.39
CA LEU A 164 48.66 19.65 44.22
C LEU A 164 49.15 18.28 44.72
N LEU A 165 49.94 17.55 43.92
CA LEU A 165 50.60 16.31 44.37
C LEU A 165 51.56 16.59 45.54
N PHE A 166 52.25 17.74 45.52
CA PHE A 166 53.10 18.21 46.62
C PHE A 166 52.35 18.49 47.93
N LEU A 167 51.12 19.02 47.86
CA LEU A 167 50.26 19.24 49.04
C LEU A 167 49.80 17.93 49.72
N LEU A 168 49.88 16.80 49.01
CA LEU A 168 49.31 15.51 49.42
C LEU A 168 50.35 14.45 49.79
N ALA A 169 51.55 14.54 49.22
CA ALA A 169 52.70 13.69 49.55
C ALA A 169 53.59 14.43 50.57
N ARG A 170 53.52 14.05 51.85
CA ARG A 170 54.47 14.52 52.88
C ARG A 170 55.86 13.87 52.67
N GLU A 171 56.50 14.12 51.53
CA GLU A 171 57.86 13.65 51.24
C GLU A 171 58.73 14.80 50.71
N GLY A 172 60.04 14.70 50.99
CA GLY A 172 60.98 15.83 50.98
C GLY A 172 61.35 16.40 49.61
N LEU A 173 61.84 17.64 49.62
CA LEU A 173 62.14 18.50 48.46
C LEU A 173 63.08 17.88 47.39
N GLY A 174 63.83 16.83 47.72
CA GLY A 174 64.86 16.23 46.86
C GLY A 174 64.33 15.44 45.66
N GLU A 175 63.23 14.70 45.82
CA GLU A 175 62.64 13.90 44.73
C GLU A 175 61.92 14.78 43.70
N LEU A 176 61.48 15.97 44.12
CA LEU A 176 60.82 16.97 43.30
C LEU A 176 61.77 17.60 42.27
N VAL A 177 63.01 17.86 42.68
CA VAL A 177 64.07 18.38 41.79
C VAL A 177 64.51 17.31 40.79
N ALA A 178 64.59 16.04 41.22
CA ALA A 178 64.94 14.92 40.35
C ALA A 178 63.88 14.68 39.26
N GLY A 179 62.59 14.69 39.61
CA GLY A 179 61.50 14.56 38.65
C GLY A 179 61.44 15.72 37.64
N PHE A 180 61.63 16.95 38.11
CA PHE A 180 61.62 18.15 37.26
C PHE A 180 62.81 18.17 36.29
N LEU A 181 64.00 17.80 36.75
CA LEU A 181 65.20 17.70 35.90
C LEU A 181 65.06 16.58 34.87
N LEU A 182 64.53 15.42 35.25
CA LEU A 182 64.33 14.30 34.32
C LEU A 182 63.34 14.65 33.21
N GLN A 183 62.27 15.37 33.55
CA GLN A 183 61.25 15.78 32.60
C GLN A 183 61.75 16.90 31.66
N ALA A 184 62.59 17.81 32.15
CA ALA A 184 63.25 18.84 31.32
C ALA A 184 64.28 18.24 30.35
N VAL A 185 65.04 17.22 30.78
CA VAL A 185 66.01 16.51 29.94
C VAL A 185 65.33 15.68 28.83
N LEU A 186 64.14 15.12 29.10
CA LEU A 186 63.38 14.34 28.10
C LEU A 186 62.61 15.21 27.09
N THR A 187 62.15 16.41 27.46
CA THR A 187 61.38 17.30 26.55
C THR A 187 62.23 18.25 25.71
N GLY A 188 63.42 18.64 26.18
CA GLY A 188 64.34 19.54 25.47
C GLY A 188 64.75 19.08 24.06
N PRO A 189 65.17 17.81 23.84
CA PRO A 189 65.60 17.33 22.52
C PRO A 189 64.46 17.25 21.50
N LEU A 190 63.25 16.89 21.94
CA LEU A 190 62.05 16.84 21.10
C LEU A 190 61.59 18.23 20.66
N LEU A 191 61.70 19.22 21.55
CA LEU A 191 61.44 20.63 21.24
C LEU A 191 62.50 21.20 20.29
N GLY A 192 63.77 20.81 20.46
CA GLY A 192 64.88 21.16 19.56
C GLY A 192 64.68 20.64 18.14
N LEU A 193 64.39 19.34 17.98
CA LEU A 193 64.13 18.71 16.68
C LEU A 193 62.88 19.28 15.98
N TYR A 194 61.85 19.65 16.75
CA TYR A 194 60.64 20.28 16.21
C TYR A 194 60.85 21.74 15.78
N LEU A 195 61.60 22.53 16.56
CA LEU A 195 61.95 23.91 16.19
C LEU A 195 62.93 23.95 15.01
N GLU A 196 63.81 22.96 14.88
CA GLU A 196 64.76 22.82 13.78
C GLU A 196 64.06 22.31 12.50
N GLY A 197 63.07 21.43 12.63
CA GLY A 197 62.14 21.06 11.54
C GLY A 197 61.26 22.23 11.08
N SER A 198 60.79 23.07 12.01
CA SER A 198 59.98 24.27 11.71
C SER A 198 60.82 25.39 11.08
N ARG A 199 62.10 25.54 11.47
CA ARG A 199 63.04 26.49 10.83
C ARG A 199 63.35 26.12 9.38
N ARG A 200 63.39 24.82 9.03
CA ARG A 200 63.55 24.38 7.63
C ARG A 200 62.31 24.65 6.76
N GLN A 201 61.10 24.72 7.35
CA GLN A 201 59.87 25.08 6.63
C GLN A 201 59.72 26.59 6.36
N MET A 202 60.36 27.48 7.15
CA MET A 202 60.24 28.94 7.00
C MET A 202 60.84 29.53 5.71
N HIS A 203 61.49 28.73 4.86
CA HIS A 203 61.99 29.19 3.56
C HIS A 203 60.95 29.18 2.41
N THR A 204 59.66 28.95 2.68
CA THR A 204 58.59 28.86 1.66
C THR A 204 57.58 30.01 1.69
N ARG A 205 58.04 31.27 1.73
CA ARG A 205 57.17 32.46 1.63
C ARG A 205 56.23 32.59 0.39
N PRO A 206 56.45 31.94 -0.77
CA PRO A 206 55.51 32.05 -1.91
C PRO A 206 54.23 31.20 -1.78
N ILE A 207 54.23 30.14 -0.95
CA ILE A 207 53.15 29.15 -0.91
C ILE A 207 51.98 29.63 -0.04
N GLU A 208 52.25 30.36 1.05
CA GLU A 208 51.20 30.93 1.91
C GLU A 208 50.37 32.00 1.20
N THR A 209 50.99 32.78 0.30
CA THR A 209 50.32 33.81 -0.52
C THR A 209 49.42 33.17 -1.58
N ALA A 210 49.84 32.04 -2.16
CA ALA A 210 49.02 31.24 -3.05
C ALA A 210 47.79 30.67 -2.33
N TYR A 211 47.99 30.10 -1.14
CA TYR A 211 46.91 29.52 -0.33
C TYR A 211 45.87 30.57 0.12
N THR A 212 46.30 31.74 0.60
CA THR A 212 45.39 32.81 1.06
C THR A 212 44.65 33.52 -0.08
N ALA A 213 45.29 33.69 -1.23
CA ALA A 213 44.63 34.21 -2.44
C ALA A 213 43.58 33.23 -2.99
N LEU A 214 43.83 31.92 -2.91
CA LEU A 214 42.86 30.92 -3.34
C LEU A 214 41.70 30.77 -2.34
N LEU A 215 41.96 30.76 -1.03
CA LEU A 215 40.91 30.74 0.00
C LEU A 215 39.96 31.95 -0.09
N SER A 216 40.49 33.15 -0.32
CA SER A 216 39.66 34.36 -0.51
C SER A 216 38.87 34.34 -1.83
N THR A 217 39.42 33.75 -2.89
CA THR A 217 38.70 33.54 -4.16
C THR A 217 37.58 32.51 -3.97
N VAL A 218 37.82 31.44 -3.21
CA VAL A 218 36.86 30.37 -2.87
C VAL A 218 35.72 30.87 -1.97
N GLU A 219 36.02 31.66 -0.91
CA GLU A 219 35.00 32.25 -0.04
C GLU A 219 34.08 33.23 -0.80
N ALA A 220 34.61 33.94 -1.79
CA ALA A 220 33.84 34.87 -2.63
C ALA A 220 33.02 34.18 -3.73
N LEU A 221 33.38 32.95 -4.12
CA LEU A 221 32.76 32.21 -5.24
C LEU A 221 31.73 31.16 -4.83
N ALA A 222 31.63 30.81 -3.53
CA ALA A 222 30.57 29.95 -3.00
C ALA A 222 29.13 30.51 -3.20
N ARG A 223 28.96 31.67 -3.85
CA ARG A 223 27.68 32.36 -4.09
C ARG A 223 27.54 32.98 -5.50
N GLY A 224 28.50 32.79 -6.42
CA GLY A 224 28.54 33.44 -7.74
C GLY A 224 28.18 32.51 -8.90
N SER A 225 27.88 33.05 -10.08
CA SER A 225 27.62 32.27 -11.31
C SER A 225 28.92 31.72 -11.92
N GLU A 226 28.82 30.66 -12.74
CA GLU A 226 29.96 30.06 -13.45
C GLU A 226 30.66 31.06 -14.40
N GLU A 227 29.94 32.06 -14.90
CA GLU A 227 30.50 33.14 -15.72
C GLU A 227 31.47 34.04 -14.94
N GLU A 228 31.28 34.20 -13.62
CA GLU A 228 32.17 34.98 -12.76
C GLU A 228 33.35 34.17 -12.22
N LEU A 229 33.26 32.83 -12.28
CA LEU A 229 34.26 31.90 -11.78
C LEU A 229 35.59 32.02 -12.56
N TRP A 230 35.53 31.88 -13.88
CA TRP A 230 36.72 31.78 -14.72
C TRP A 230 37.58 33.05 -14.75
N PRO A 231 37.02 34.27 -14.88
CA PRO A 231 37.82 35.50 -14.84
C PRO A 231 38.52 35.73 -13.50
N ARG A 232 37.87 35.41 -12.38
CA ARG A 232 38.44 35.56 -11.03
C ARG A 232 39.57 34.55 -10.76
N LEU A 233 39.40 33.31 -11.21
CA LEU A 233 40.46 32.29 -11.15
C LEU A 233 41.68 32.75 -11.95
N LEU A 234 41.49 33.25 -13.18
CA LEU A 234 42.61 33.74 -13.99
C LEU A 234 43.32 34.93 -13.34
N GLU A 235 42.56 35.87 -12.78
CA GLU A 235 43.12 37.02 -12.06
C GLU A 235 44.00 36.61 -10.88
N SER A 236 43.54 35.63 -10.11
CA SER A 236 44.27 35.05 -9.00
C SER A 236 45.53 34.32 -9.47
N ALA A 237 45.43 33.50 -10.52
CA ALA A 237 46.56 32.76 -11.09
C ALA A 237 47.69 33.70 -11.56
N VAL A 238 47.36 34.78 -12.28
CA VAL A 238 48.35 35.78 -12.74
C VAL A 238 49.01 36.50 -11.56
N ARG A 239 48.30 36.71 -10.45
CA ARG A 239 48.85 37.39 -9.26
C ARG A 239 49.76 36.47 -8.44
N VAL A 240 49.42 35.20 -8.36
CA VAL A 240 50.05 34.22 -7.47
C VAL A 240 51.28 33.59 -8.10
N VAL A 241 51.25 33.30 -9.40
CA VAL A 241 52.35 32.61 -10.08
C VAL A 241 53.48 33.59 -10.40
N PRO A 242 54.69 33.40 -9.82
CA PRO A 242 55.82 34.29 -10.08
C PRO A 242 56.18 34.29 -11.58
N GLY A 243 56.29 35.49 -12.16
CA GLY A 243 56.64 35.67 -13.57
C GLY A 243 55.46 35.91 -14.50
N ALA A 244 54.23 35.61 -14.09
CA ALA A 244 53.03 35.85 -14.90
C ALA A 244 52.72 37.35 -14.99
N GLN A 245 52.41 37.84 -16.19
CA GLN A 245 52.02 39.23 -16.46
C GLN A 245 50.64 39.31 -17.14
N ALA A 246 50.29 38.28 -17.90
CA ALA A 246 49.01 38.10 -18.57
C ALA A 246 48.61 36.62 -18.51
N GLY A 247 47.42 36.28 -19.01
CA GLY A 247 47.02 34.88 -19.18
C GLY A 247 45.65 34.70 -19.80
N SER A 248 45.29 33.44 -20.04
CA SER A 248 44.00 33.03 -20.59
C SER A 248 43.55 31.68 -20.02
N ILE A 249 42.23 31.42 -20.00
CA ILE A 249 41.65 30.11 -19.65
C ILE A 249 40.83 29.60 -20.83
N ARG A 250 41.08 28.34 -21.19
CA ARG A 250 40.30 27.56 -22.13
C ARG A 250 39.53 26.47 -21.39
N LEU A 251 38.22 26.35 -21.62
CA LEU A 251 37.35 25.33 -21.04
C LEU A 251 36.94 24.32 -22.12
N ARG A 252 36.99 23.03 -21.82
CA ARG A 252 36.52 21.97 -22.73
C ARG A 252 34.99 22.05 -22.87
N GLN A 253 34.51 22.16 -24.11
CA GLN A 253 33.09 22.11 -24.47
C GLN A 253 32.90 21.15 -25.65
N GLY A 254 32.52 19.90 -25.35
CA GLY A 254 32.47 18.83 -26.34
C GLY A 254 33.88 18.43 -26.81
N SER A 255 34.12 18.44 -28.12
CA SER A 255 35.42 18.12 -28.72
C SER A 255 36.41 19.30 -28.76
N ASP A 256 35.93 20.53 -28.49
CA ASP A 256 36.71 21.77 -28.61
C ASP A 256 37.01 22.36 -27.23
N PHE A 257 37.96 23.29 -27.20
CA PHE A 257 38.26 24.17 -26.08
C PHE A 257 37.88 25.60 -26.42
N VAL A 258 37.17 26.29 -25.52
CA VAL A 258 36.67 27.65 -25.73
C VAL A 258 37.34 28.59 -24.74
N PHE A 259 37.83 29.74 -25.20
CA PHE A 259 38.37 30.77 -24.32
C PHE A 259 37.25 31.39 -23.47
N VAL A 260 37.28 31.15 -22.16
CA VAL A 260 36.27 31.60 -21.19
C VAL A 260 36.77 32.74 -20.30
N ALA A 261 38.08 32.97 -20.23
CA ALA A 261 38.66 34.09 -19.49
C ALA A 261 39.98 34.56 -20.10
N GLN A 262 40.28 35.85 -19.95
CA GLN A 262 41.53 36.48 -20.36
C GLN A 262 41.94 37.59 -19.38
N LYS A 263 43.24 37.84 -19.23
CA LYS A 263 43.77 38.94 -18.41
C LYS A 263 45.08 39.46 -19.01
N GLY A 264 45.21 40.78 -19.12
CA GLY A 264 46.38 41.42 -19.77
C GLY A 264 46.34 41.40 -21.30
N PHE A 265 45.24 40.90 -21.88
CA PHE A 265 44.91 40.95 -23.30
C PHE A 265 43.67 41.84 -23.54
N GLY A 266 43.56 42.52 -24.69
CA GLY A 266 42.32 43.21 -25.09
C GLY A 266 41.21 42.21 -25.46
N GLU A 267 39.93 42.61 -25.50
CA GLU A 267 38.71 41.73 -25.56
C GLU A 267 38.63 40.71 -26.72
N GLY A 268 39.64 40.61 -27.58
CA GLY A 268 39.58 39.88 -28.85
C GLY A 268 39.78 38.37 -28.79
N ILE A 269 39.87 37.71 -27.63
CA ILE A 269 40.11 36.24 -27.57
C ILE A 269 38.99 35.43 -26.90
N LEU A 270 38.04 36.06 -26.20
CA LEU A 270 36.91 35.36 -25.58
C LEU A 270 35.98 34.72 -26.61
N GLY A 271 35.50 33.51 -26.35
CA GLY A 271 34.58 32.77 -27.22
C GLY A 271 35.23 32.09 -28.44
N VAL A 272 36.50 32.36 -28.72
CA VAL A 272 37.27 31.69 -29.77
C VAL A 272 37.43 30.20 -29.43
N ARG A 273 37.30 29.33 -30.44
CA ARG A 273 37.39 27.88 -30.29
C ARG A 273 38.74 27.36 -30.77
N SER A 274 39.34 26.46 -30.00
CA SER A 274 40.53 25.71 -30.37
C SER A 274 40.25 24.21 -30.33
N SER A 275 40.80 23.47 -31.28
CA SER A 275 40.74 22.00 -31.23
C SER A 275 41.64 21.45 -30.13
N GLU A 276 41.37 20.24 -29.64
CA GLU A 276 42.24 19.59 -28.64
C GLU A 276 43.69 19.43 -29.13
N LEU A 277 43.88 19.20 -30.44
CA LEU A 277 45.21 19.11 -31.05
C LEU A 277 45.98 20.44 -30.96
N GLU A 278 45.31 21.58 -31.17
CA GLU A 278 45.92 22.92 -31.06
C GLU A 278 46.34 23.22 -29.62
N VAL A 279 45.51 22.87 -28.63
CA VAL A 279 45.81 23.03 -27.21
C VAL A 279 47.01 22.17 -26.79
N ILE A 280 47.02 20.89 -27.20
CA ILE A 280 48.13 19.97 -26.94
C ILE A 280 49.43 20.44 -27.59
N THR A 281 49.35 20.98 -28.81
CA THR A 281 50.53 21.47 -29.54
C THR A 281 51.09 22.74 -28.93
N TRP A 282 50.22 23.62 -28.43
CA TRP A 282 50.61 24.79 -27.63
C TRP A 282 51.36 24.39 -26.34
N HIS A 283 50.91 23.31 -25.68
CA HIS A 283 51.67 22.72 -24.57
C HIS A 283 52.98 22.06 -25.06
N GLY A 284 52.99 21.51 -26.27
CA GLY A 284 54.15 20.93 -26.95
C GLY A 284 54.65 19.59 -26.37
N ASN A 285 53.95 19.01 -25.39
CA ASN A 285 54.22 17.68 -24.85
C ASN A 285 52.88 16.98 -24.56
N PRO A 286 52.39 16.13 -25.47
CA PRO A 286 51.09 15.49 -25.35
C PRO A 286 50.95 14.56 -24.13
N ALA A 287 52.01 13.85 -23.75
CA ALA A 287 51.98 12.93 -22.61
C ALA A 287 51.89 13.69 -21.29
N ALA A 288 52.70 14.73 -21.12
CA ALA A 288 52.69 15.59 -19.93
C ALA A 288 51.37 16.38 -19.81
N TRP A 289 50.81 16.84 -20.93
CA TRP A 289 49.52 17.54 -20.95
C TRP A 289 48.37 16.68 -20.45
N ARG A 290 48.25 15.44 -20.97
CA ARG A 290 47.22 14.48 -20.52
C ARG A 290 47.36 14.08 -19.05
N GLN A 291 48.56 14.20 -18.49
CA GLN A 291 48.85 13.96 -17.07
C GLN A 291 48.68 15.21 -16.19
N GLY A 292 48.32 16.36 -16.76
CA GLY A 292 48.13 17.59 -15.98
C GLY A 292 49.40 18.28 -15.53
N GLN A 293 50.53 17.97 -16.17
CA GLN A 293 51.81 18.53 -15.74
C GLN A 293 52.00 19.93 -16.32
N PRO A 294 52.21 20.98 -15.49
CA PRO A 294 52.50 22.30 -16.01
C PRO A 294 53.84 22.33 -16.74
N ARG A 295 53.94 23.13 -17.79
CA ARG A 295 55.16 23.27 -18.60
C ARG A 295 55.45 24.73 -18.93
N ILE A 296 56.72 25.10 -18.79
CA ILE A 296 57.25 26.36 -19.34
C ILE A 296 57.59 26.16 -20.81
N ALA A 297 57.14 27.08 -21.66
CA ALA A 297 57.61 27.24 -23.03
C ALA A 297 58.25 28.64 -23.17
N ASN A 298 59.56 28.67 -23.41
CA ASN A 298 60.31 29.92 -23.59
C ASN A 298 60.26 30.38 -25.06
N HIS A 299 60.87 31.52 -25.38
CA HIS A 299 60.72 32.12 -26.71
C HIS A 299 61.13 31.18 -27.85
N ALA A 300 62.18 30.38 -27.67
CA ALA A 300 62.60 29.38 -28.64
C ALA A 300 61.65 28.17 -28.76
N ASP A 301 60.91 27.82 -27.71
CA ASP A 301 59.84 26.82 -27.77
C ASP A 301 58.63 27.40 -28.49
N ILE A 302 58.23 28.63 -28.14
CA ILE A 302 57.10 29.34 -28.74
C ILE A 302 57.32 29.55 -30.24
N GLN A 303 58.51 29.98 -30.67
CA GLN A 303 58.86 30.11 -32.09
C GLN A 303 58.85 28.76 -32.83
N ARG A 304 59.24 27.67 -32.17
CA ARG A 304 59.13 26.32 -32.74
C ARG A 304 57.67 25.86 -32.85
N ILE A 305 56.83 26.17 -31.87
CA ILE A 305 55.38 25.88 -31.91
C ILE A 305 54.72 26.66 -33.05
N TYR A 306 55.07 27.94 -33.25
CA TYR A 306 54.59 28.73 -34.38
C TYR A 306 55.12 28.21 -35.73
N ALA A 307 56.41 27.89 -35.83
CA ALA A 307 57.02 27.40 -37.07
C ALA A 307 56.56 25.99 -37.46
N ALA A 308 56.27 25.13 -36.48
CA ALA A 308 55.70 23.80 -36.72
C ALA A 308 54.25 23.86 -37.22
N HIS A 309 53.60 25.04 -37.17
CA HIS A 309 52.23 25.26 -37.60
C HIS A 309 52.12 26.47 -38.54
N GLN A 310 52.73 26.35 -39.73
CA GLN A 310 52.46 27.24 -40.87
C GLN A 310 50.96 27.21 -41.30
N GLU A 311 50.17 26.24 -40.78
CA GLU A 311 48.73 26.05 -41.01
C GLU A 311 47.83 26.45 -39.81
N ASN A 312 48.32 27.17 -38.79
CA ASN A 312 47.46 27.70 -37.70
C ASN A 312 46.59 28.89 -38.17
N GLU A 313 46.08 28.86 -39.40
CA GLU A 313 45.28 29.92 -40.00
C GLU A 313 43.98 30.13 -39.20
N ARG A 314 43.40 29.09 -38.59
CA ARG A 314 42.08 29.18 -37.94
C ARG A 314 42.07 30.00 -36.65
N LEU A 315 43.03 29.78 -35.74
CA LEU A 315 43.13 30.57 -34.51
C LEU A 315 43.66 31.98 -34.84
N ALA A 316 44.72 32.09 -35.65
CA ALA A 316 45.30 33.37 -36.02
C ALA A 316 44.30 34.28 -36.77
N SER A 317 43.48 33.72 -37.68
CA SER A 317 42.44 34.47 -38.41
C SER A 317 41.24 34.90 -37.55
N GLN A 318 41.00 34.23 -36.43
CA GLN A 318 39.90 34.56 -35.50
C GLN A 318 40.29 35.60 -34.45
N LEU A 319 41.59 35.85 -34.27
CA LEU A 319 42.12 36.89 -33.38
C LEU A 319 42.10 38.24 -34.10
N ASN A 320 41.66 39.30 -33.41
CA ASN A 320 41.82 40.65 -33.93
C ASN A 320 43.30 41.10 -33.95
N GLN A 321 43.63 42.13 -34.72
CA GLN A 321 45.01 42.63 -34.89
C GLN A 321 45.69 42.95 -33.55
N ALA A 322 44.96 43.56 -32.60
CA ALA A 322 45.49 43.90 -31.29
C ALA A 322 45.86 42.65 -30.46
N SER A 323 45.05 41.58 -30.53
CA SER A 323 45.33 40.30 -29.89
C SER A 323 46.50 39.58 -30.57
N GLN A 324 46.60 39.63 -31.89
CA GLN A 324 47.74 39.08 -32.64
C GLN A 324 49.06 39.75 -32.23
N ASP A 325 49.09 41.08 -32.13
CA ASP A 325 50.27 41.85 -31.73
C ASP A 325 50.69 41.53 -30.28
N LEU A 326 49.72 41.34 -29.37
CA LEU A 326 49.98 40.97 -27.98
C LEU A 326 50.49 39.54 -27.84
N VAL A 327 49.92 38.60 -28.58
CA VAL A 327 50.36 37.20 -28.63
C VAL A 327 51.78 37.10 -29.22
N ALA A 328 52.11 37.92 -30.23
CA ALA A 328 53.46 38.02 -30.81
C ALA A 328 54.51 38.59 -29.83
N ARG A 329 54.07 39.32 -28.78
CA ARG A 329 54.94 39.85 -27.72
C ARG A 329 55.23 38.84 -26.60
N ILE A 330 54.53 37.71 -26.55
CA ILE A 330 54.81 36.67 -25.56
C ILE A 330 56.24 36.15 -25.79
N ARG A 331 57.02 36.09 -24.72
CA ARG A 331 58.41 35.62 -24.72
C ARG A 331 58.60 34.41 -23.81
N SER A 332 57.69 34.16 -22.88
CA SER A 332 57.65 32.97 -22.06
C SER A 332 56.20 32.70 -21.67
N THR A 333 55.75 31.45 -21.71
CA THR A 333 54.41 31.03 -21.28
C THR A 333 54.51 29.82 -20.35
N LEU A 334 53.62 29.74 -19.37
CA LEU A 334 53.45 28.61 -18.47
C LEU A 334 52.07 28.01 -18.72
N CYS A 335 52.05 26.86 -19.39
CA CYS A 335 50.85 26.12 -19.71
C CYS A 335 50.48 25.22 -18.52
N MET A 336 49.24 25.33 -18.03
CA MET A 336 48.77 24.65 -16.83
C MET A 336 47.45 23.91 -17.12
N PRO A 337 47.50 22.61 -17.47
CA PRO A 337 46.30 21.81 -17.69
C PRO A 337 45.62 21.45 -16.36
N ILE A 338 44.29 21.56 -16.32
CA ILE A 338 43.45 21.24 -15.16
C ILE A 338 42.77 19.90 -15.40
N LEU A 339 43.08 18.90 -14.57
CA LEU A 339 42.48 17.56 -14.66
C LEU A 339 41.26 17.43 -13.78
N LEU A 340 40.21 16.78 -14.28
CA LEU A 340 39.08 16.34 -13.47
C LEU A 340 38.61 14.98 -14.00
N GLY A 341 38.55 13.96 -13.15
CA GLY A 341 38.11 12.62 -13.55
C GLY A 341 39.04 11.91 -14.56
N GLY A 342 40.31 12.33 -14.66
CA GLY A 342 41.29 11.74 -15.59
C GLY A 342 41.36 12.41 -16.97
N GLU A 343 40.55 13.44 -17.21
CA GLU A 343 40.58 14.24 -18.44
C GLU A 343 40.96 15.68 -18.16
N VAL A 344 41.62 16.34 -19.11
CA VAL A 344 41.90 17.78 -19.05
C VAL A 344 40.61 18.53 -19.36
N VAL A 345 40.00 19.14 -18.35
CA VAL A 345 38.73 19.87 -18.48
C VAL A 345 38.94 21.35 -18.77
N ALA A 346 40.08 21.91 -18.40
CA ALA A 346 40.45 23.29 -18.72
C ALA A 346 41.97 23.41 -18.87
N GLU A 347 42.43 24.47 -19.55
CA GLU A 347 43.84 24.85 -19.60
C GLU A 347 43.97 26.33 -19.25
N ILE A 348 44.83 26.62 -18.27
CA ILE A 348 45.19 27.97 -17.90
C ILE A 348 46.58 28.26 -18.47
N ASN A 349 46.70 29.29 -19.30
CA ASN A 349 47.98 29.76 -19.80
C ASN A 349 48.34 31.07 -19.13
N LEU A 350 49.57 31.14 -18.61
CA LEU A 350 50.10 32.34 -17.96
C LEU A 350 51.29 32.84 -18.75
N ASP A 351 51.23 34.10 -19.16
CA ASP A 351 52.12 34.66 -20.17
C ASP A 351 52.97 35.78 -19.61
N ALA A 352 54.19 35.88 -20.13
CA ALA A 352 55.14 36.94 -19.83
C ALA A 352 55.77 37.50 -21.12
N PHE A 353 56.00 38.81 -21.12
CA PHE A 353 56.54 39.54 -22.26
C PHE A 353 58.07 39.66 -22.24
N ARG A 354 58.74 38.95 -21.32
CA ARG A 354 60.19 38.83 -21.21
C ARG A 354 60.60 37.36 -21.26
N ASP A 355 61.79 37.08 -21.80
CA ASP A 355 62.27 35.71 -21.93
C ASP A 355 62.65 35.14 -20.56
N ARG A 356 62.51 33.81 -20.41
CA ARG A 356 62.78 33.06 -19.17
C ARG A 356 62.14 33.67 -17.91
N ALA A 357 60.91 34.15 -18.03
CA ALA A 357 60.17 34.79 -16.93
C ALA A 357 59.74 33.81 -15.82
N PHE A 358 59.57 32.53 -16.17
CA PHE A 358 59.15 31.47 -15.27
C PHE A 358 60.33 30.57 -14.88
N SER A 359 60.35 30.13 -13.62
CA SER A 359 61.36 29.21 -13.08
C SER A 359 60.70 27.90 -12.61
N GLU A 360 61.50 26.93 -12.15
CA GLU A 360 60.96 25.72 -11.50
C GLU A 360 60.03 26.04 -10.32
N GLN A 361 60.30 27.15 -9.62
CA GLN A 361 59.42 27.65 -8.57
C GLN A 361 58.06 28.09 -9.12
N SER A 362 58.00 28.69 -10.31
CA SER A 362 56.74 29.04 -10.98
C SER A 362 55.95 27.79 -11.36
N VAL A 363 56.63 26.74 -11.84
CA VAL A 363 56.00 25.44 -12.16
C VAL A 363 55.41 24.79 -10.92
N GLU A 364 56.12 24.83 -9.79
CA GLU A 364 55.62 24.25 -8.54
C GLU A 364 54.41 25.01 -8.01
N VAL A 365 54.45 26.35 -8.02
CA VAL A 365 53.28 27.16 -7.63
C VAL A 365 52.09 26.91 -8.56
N ALA A 366 52.32 26.80 -9.87
CA ALA A 366 51.27 26.48 -10.84
C ALA A 366 50.72 25.06 -10.63
N ARG A 367 51.55 24.05 -10.35
CA ARG A 367 51.09 22.68 -10.07
C ARG A 367 50.15 22.65 -8.86
N GLN A 368 50.52 23.34 -7.78
CA GLN A 368 49.69 23.45 -6.58
C GLN A 368 48.40 24.22 -6.88
N TYR A 369 48.48 25.29 -7.66
CA TYR A 369 47.31 26.07 -8.09
C TYR A 369 46.33 25.22 -8.92
N ALA A 370 46.84 24.46 -9.90
CA ALA A 370 46.05 23.55 -10.73
C ALA A 370 45.31 22.50 -9.91
N LEU A 371 45.99 21.87 -8.94
CA LEU A 371 45.38 20.89 -8.05
C LEU A 371 44.24 21.49 -7.22
N GLN A 372 44.40 22.74 -6.75
CA GLN A 372 43.36 23.42 -6.00
C GLN A 372 42.16 23.79 -6.87
N VAL A 373 42.39 24.25 -8.10
CA VAL A 373 41.30 24.50 -9.09
C VAL A 373 40.55 23.20 -9.40
N THR A 374 41.24 22.07 -9.57
CA THR A 374 40.62 20.75 -9.76
C THR A 374 39.67 20.40 -8.61
N VAL A 375 40.11 20.56 -7.35
CA VAL A 375 39.28 20.26 -6.17
C VAL A 375 38.06 21.18 -6.11
N LEU A 376 38.23 22.46 -6.45
CA LEU A 376 37.14 23.43 -6.47
C LEU A 376 36.07 23.08 -7.53
N LEU A 377 36.49 22.74 -8.74
CA LEU A 377 35.57 22.34 -9.82
C LEU A 377 34.83 21.05 -9.46
N ALA A 378 35.49 20.09 -8.80
CA ALA A 378 34.84 18.89 -8.29
C ALA A 378 33.76 19.22 -7.25
N ALA A 379 34.06 20.11 -6.29
CA ALA A 379 33.12 20.54 -5.25
C ALA A 379 31.90 21.27 -5.82
N HIS A 380 32.12 22.19 -6.77
CA HIS A 380 31.03 22.92 -7.44
C HIS A 380 30.11 21.97 -8.22
N ARG A 381 30.68 20.99 -8.94
CA ARG A 381 29.89 19.97 -9.66
C ARG A 381 29.05 19.11 -8.70
N GLN A 382 29.64 18.71 -7.58
CA GLN A 382 28.94 17.94 -6.54
C GLN A 382 27.81 18.74 -5.90
N GLN A 383 28.02 20.04 -5.64
CA GLN A 383 26.98 20.92 -5.10
C GLN A 383 25.81 21.05 -6.07
N ALA A 384 26.06 21.28 -7.35
CA ALA A 384 25.00 21.37 -8.37
C ALA A 384 24.19 20.06 -8.47
N GLU A 385 24.84 18.90 -8.35
CA GLU A 385 24.13 17.61 -8.31
C GLU A 385 23.29 17.44 -7.03
N LEU A 386 23.83 17.86 -5.87
CA LEU A 386 23.10 17.80 -4.61
C LEU A 386 21.87 18.72 -4.62
N GLU A 387 22.00 19.94 -5.13
CA GLU A 387 20.89 20.89 -5.30
C GLU A 387 19.80 20.32 -6.23
N ALA A 388 20.20 19.69 -7.35
CA ALA A 388 19.25 19.01 -8.23
C ALA A 388 18.50 17.87 -7.52
N ARG A 389 19.19 17.05 -6.73
CA ARG A 389 18.55 15.98 -5.94
C ARG A 389 17.62 16.52 -4.87
N ILE A 390 18.00 17.60 -4.17
CA ILE A 390 17.14 18.26 -3.18
C ILE A 390 15.85 18.73 -3.84
N HIS A 391 15.95 19.36 -5.02
CA HIS A 391 14.78 19.82 -5.75
C HIS A 391 13.86 18.66 -6.19
N GLU A 392 14.42 17.54 -6.63
CA GLU A 392 13.65 16.32 -6.93
C GLU A 392 12.90 15.81 -5.69
N PHE A 393 13.52 15.82 -4.50
CA PHE A 393 12.86 15.44 -3.26
C PHE A 393 11.72 16.39 -2.86
N GLU A 394 11.90 17.70 -3.02
CA GLU A 394 10.85 18.70 -2.77
C GLU A 394 9.62 18.45 -3.65
N VAL A 395 9.83 18.09 -4.92
CA VAL A 395 8.77 17.76 -5.87
C VAL A 395 8.03 16.49 -5.43
N ILE A 396 8.77 15.44 -5.04
CA ILE A 396 8.18 14.21 -4.52
C ILE A 396 7.32 14.50 -3.29
N GLU A 397 7.84 15.28 -2.34
CA GLU A 397 7.14 15.64 -1.12
C GLU A 397 5.88 16.46 -1.43
N ALA A 398 6.01 17.52 -2.24
CA ALA A 398 4.93 18.42 -2.59
C ALA A 398 3.81 17.70 -3.34
N LEU A 399 4.15 16.86 -4.32
CA LEU A 399 3.18 16.09 -5.09
C LEU A 399 2.52 15.01 -4.23
N SER A 400 3.31 14.26 -3.46
CA SER A 400 2.77 13.26 -2.53
C SER A 400 1.83 13.89 -1.52
N ALA A 401 2.19 15.06 -0.98
CA ALA A 401 1.35 15.82 -0.06
C ALA A 401 0.04 16.29 -0.69
N ALA A 402 0.10 16.82 -1.90
CA ALA A 402 -1.07 17.28 -2.63
C ALA A 402 -2.06 16.15 -2.98
N LEU A 403 -1.55 14.93 -3.15
CA LEU A 403 -2.35 13.75 -3.49
C LEU A 403 -2.81 12.96 -2.25
N ARG A 404 -2.28 13.23 -1.05
CA ARG A 404 -2.68 12.55 0.19
C ARG A 404 -4.15 12.82 0.50
N GLY A 405 -4.90 11.76 0.80
CA GLY A 405 -6.29 11.83 1.26
C GLY A 405 -7.34 12.01 0.16
N LEU A 406 -6.95 12.27 -1.09
CA LEU A 406 -7.88 12.33 -2.22
C LEU A 406 -8.47 10.95 -2.51
N LYS A 407 -9.75 10.92 -2.87
CA LYS A 407 -10.46 9.68 -3.19
C LYS A 407 -10.98 9.68 -4.62
N GLY A 408 -10.79 8.55 -5.26
CA GLY A 408 -11.31 8.27 -6.59
C GLY A 408 -10.48 8.86 -7.72
N THR A 409 -10.60 8.22 -8.88
CA THR A 409 -9.78 8.51 -10.06
C THR A 409 -9.96 9.97 -10.52
N GLY A 410 -11.19 10.50 -10.49
CA GLY A 410 -11.50 11.83 -11.02
C GLY A 410 -10.94 13.01 -10.21
N GLU A 411 -10.84 12.91 -8.89
CA GLU A 411 -10.25 13.96 -8.05
C GLU A 411 -8.72 13.97 -8.21
N ILE A 412 -8.12 12.78 -8.25
CA ILE A 412 -6.68 12.60 -8.40
C ILE A 412 -6.19 13.06 -9.76
N THR A 413 -6.88 12.73 -10.87
CA THR A 413 -6.46 13.19 -12.20
C THR A 413 -6.46 14.72 -12.29
N LYS A 414 -7.50 15.38 -11.77
CA LYS A 414 -7.58 16.85 -11.73
C LYS A 414 -6.47 17.46 -10.88
N ARG A 415 -6.17 16.86 -9.73
CA ARG A 415 -5.08 17.36 -8.88
C ARG A 415 -3.72 17.17 -9.54
N LEU A 416 -3.46 16.01 -10.14
CA LEU A 416 -2.21 15.71 -10.85
C LEU A 416 -1.92 16.75 -11.93
N VAL A 417 -2.91 17.09 -12.77
CA VAL A 417 -2.75 18.11 -13.82
C VAL A 417 -2.43 19.48 -13.23
N ARG A 418 -3.12 19.89 -12.16
CA ARG A 418 -2.86 21.18 -11.49
C ARG A 418 -1.46 21.24 -10.88
N GLU A 419 -1.02 20.17 -10.23
CA GLU A 419 0.33 20.10 -9.66
C GLU A 419 1.40 20.04 -10.75
N THR A 420 1.11 19.39 -11.89
CA THR A 420 2.02 19.38 -13.05
C THR A 420 2.24 20.79 -13.58
N ILE A 421 1.19 21.60 -13.73
CA ILE A 421 1.29 23.02 -14.09
C ILE A 421 2.22 23.77 -13.13
N ARG A 422 2.00 23.62 -11.82
CA ARG A 422 2.75 24.30 -10.76
C ARG A 422 4.22 23.89 -10.72
N LEU A 423 4.49 22.58 -10.76
CA LEU A 423 5.83 22.02 -10.59
C LEU A 423 6.67 22.18 -11.86
N MET A 424 6.07 22.04 -13.04
CA MET A 424 6.76 22.24 -14.32
C MET A 424 6.85 23.71 -14.74
N ASN A 425 6.24 24.62 -13.98
CA ASN A 425 6.06 26.03 -14.36
C ASN A 425 5.59 26.15 -15.82
N SER A 426 4.43 25.56 -16.11
CA SER A 426 3.85 25.46 -17.45
C SER A 426 2.42 25.95 -17.44
N GLU A 427 1.93 26.48 -18.56
CA GLU A 427 0.58 27.04 -18.65
C GLU A 427 -0.48 25.99 -18.97
N HIS A 428 -0.06 24.85 -19.55
CA HIS A 428 -0.96 23.82 -20.04
C HIS A 428 -0.50 22.44 -19.59
N ALA A 429 -1.45 21.59 -19.21
CA ALA A 429 -1.17 20.19 -18.91
C ALA A 429 -2.40 19.32 -19.16
N ALA A 430 -2.18 18.05 -19.45
CA ALA A 430 -3.24 17.07 -19.63
C ALA A 430 -2.82 15.68 -19.16
N LEU A 431 -3.80 14.90 -18.71
CA LEU A 431 -3.64 13.50 -18.34
C LEU A 431 -4.61 12.68 -19.17
N LEU A 432 -4.05 11.87 -20.07
CA LEU A 432 -4.81 10.97 -20.93
C LEU A 432 -4.60 9.54 -20.43
N LEU A 433 -5.67 8.78 -20.25
CA LEU A 433 -5.60 7.38 -19.82
C LEU A 433 -6.14 6.46 -20.92
N ILE A 434 -5.57 5.26 -21.00
CA ILE A 434 -6.02 4.24 -21.95
C ILE A 434 -7.39 3.73 -21.49
N GLU A 435 -8.34 3.72 -22.42
CA GLU A 435 -9.68 3.17 -22.20
C GLU A 435 -9.65 1.64 -22.09
N PRO A 436 -10.67 1.00 -21.48
CA PRO A 436 -10.71 -0.45 -21.32
C PRO A 436 -10.62 -1.26 -22.63
N ASP A 437 -10.90 -0.64 -23.77
CA ASP A 437 -10.75 -1.27 -25.09
C ASP A 437 -9.28 -1.44 -25.53
N GLY A 438 -8.33 -0.79 -24.84
CA GLY A 438 -6.91 -0.79 -25.14
C GLY A 438 -6.50 -0.03 -26.40
N LYS A 439 -7.46 0.62 -27.09
CA LYS A 439 -7.28 1.20 -28.43
C LYS A 439 -7.37 2.72 -28.45
N HIS A 440 -7.96 3.32 -27.42
CA HIS A 440 -8.13 4.77 -27.35
C HIS A 440 -7.54 5.36 -26.07
N LEU A 441 -6.95 6.55 -26.21
CA LEU A 441 -6.61 7.42 -25.09
C LEU A 441 -7.71 8.46 -24.93
N ARG A 442 -8.27 8.58 -23.73
CA ARG A 442 -9.22 9.64 -23.37
C ARG A 442 -8.58 10.62 -22.40
N CYS A 443 -8.86 11.91 -22.57
CA CYS A 443 -8.46 12.93 -21.62
C CYS A 443 -9.34 12.88 -20.36
N TYR A 444 -8.74 12.54 -19.21
CA TYR A 444 -9.42 12.47 -17.92
C TYR A 444 -9.33 13.78 -17.13
N ALA A 445 -8.29 14.55 -17.37
CA ALA A 445 -8.12 15.89 -16.80
C ALA A 445 -7.25 16.74 -17.74
N ALA A 446 -7.57 18.01 -17.83
CA ALA A 446 -6.87 18.99 -18.64
C ALA A 446 -6.88 20.35 -17.97
N ALA A 447 -5.90 21.17 -18.34
CA ALA A 447 -5.81 22.57 -17.97
C ALA A 447 -5.14 23.36 -19.10
N GLY A 448 -5.49 24.65 -19.19
CA GLY A 448 -5.09 25.49 -20.31
C GLY A 448 -5.83 25.12 -21.60
N PHE A 449 -5.17 25.22 -22.76
CA PHE A 449 -5.82 24.98 -24.06
C PHE A 449 -6.31 23.52 -24.23
N PHE A 450 -5.76 22.56 -23.48
CA PHE A 450 -6.22 21.17 -23.52
C PHE A 450 -7.69 21.00 -23.07
N LEU A 451 -8.27 21.99 -22.39
CA LEU A 451 -9.69 21.98 -22.03
C LEU A 451 -10.62 22.00 -23.24
N GLU A 452 -10.21 22.64 -24.34
CA GLU A 452 -10.99 22.77 -25.57
C GLU A 452 -11.14 21.43 -26.31
N ILE A 453 -10.27 20.46 -26.00
CA ILE A 453 -10.17 19.17 -26.67
C ILE A 453 -10.30 17.99 -25.69
N LYS A 454 -10.86 18.23 -24.50
CA LYS A 454 -11.02 17.22 -23.43
C LYS A 454 -11.87 15.99 -23.84
N ASP A 455 -12.79 16.17 -24.77
CA ASP A 455 -13.73 15.11 -25.20
C ASP A 455 -13.21 14.32 -26.42
N VAL A 456 -11.99 14.62 -26.88
CA VAL A 456 -11.36 13.95 -28.02
C VAL A 456 -10.74 12.61 -27.57
N LEU A 457 -11.07 11.54 -28.29
CA LEU A 457 -10.40 10.24 -28.19
C LEU A 457 -9.23 10.20 -29.17
N VAL A 458 -8.05 9.85 -28.69
CA VAL A 458 -6.84 9.69 -29.53
C VAL A 458 -6.68 8.20 -29.88
N PRO A 459 -6.87 7.79 -31.15
CA PRO A 459 -6.73 6.40 -31.56
C PRO A 459 -5.29 5.90 -31.47
N GLN A 460 -5.13 4.60 -31.25
CA GLN A 460 -3.83 3.93 -31.22
C GLN A 460 -2.97 4.25 -32.44
N GLY A 461 -1.67 4.47 -32.19
CA GLY A 461 -0.69 4.82 -33.21
C GLY A 461 -0.72 6.29 -33.66
N GLN A 462 -1.55 7.14 -33.05
CA GLN A 462 -1.66 8.56 -33.43
C GLN A 462 -1.26 9.51 -32.29
N GLY A 463 -0.66 10.64 -32.63
CA GLY A 463 -0.29 11.66 -31.65
C GLY A 463 1.07 11.42 -30.99
N LEU A 464 1.61 12.47 -30.37
CA LEU A 464 2.78 12.38 -29.51
C LEU A 464 2.53 11.47 -28.29
N SER A 465 1.28 11.40 -27.84
CA SER A 465 0.81 10.52 -26.76
C SER A 465 1.08 9.04 -27.04
N TRP A 466 0.63 8.50 -28.17
CA TRP A 466 0.90 7.10 -28.50
C TRP A 466 2.37 6.84 -28.83
N ALA A 467 3.06 7.81 -29.46
CA ALA A 467 4.50 7.69 -29.70
C ALA A 467 5.30 7.53 -28.39
N ALA A 468 4.89 8.20 -27.31
CA ALA A 468 5.50 8.04 -25.98
C ALA A 468 5.18 6.66 -25.36
N VAL A 469 3.94 6.20 -25.47
CA VAL A 469 3.53 4.88 -24.97
C VAL A 469 4.26 3.75 -25.71
N GLU A 470 4.36 3.83 -27.02
CA GLU A 470 4.99 2.80 -27.87
C GLU A 470 6.51 2.75 -27.69
N SER A 471 7.15 3.92 -27.59
CA SER A 471 8.60 4.00 -27.34
C SER A 471 8.98 3.69 -25.88
N ARG A 472 8.01 3.68 -24.97
CA ARG A 472 8.21 3.57 -23.51
C ARG A 472 9.20 4.61 -22.95
N ALA A 473 9.29 5.76 -23.60
CA ALA A 473 10.23 6.83 -23.30
C ALA A 473 9.55 8.20 -23.42
N PRO A 474 10.09 9.24 -22.76
CA PRO A 474 9.60 10.60 -22.95
C PRO A 474 9.72 11.03 -24.41
N VAL A 475 8.68 11.71 -24.90
CA VAL A 475 8.67 12.35 -26.22
C VAL A 475 8.44 13.84 -26.00
N TRP A 476 9.22 14.69 -26.66
CA TRP A 476 9.03 16.14 -26.61
C TRP A 476 9.18 16.77 -27.98
N SER A 477 8.59 17.95 -28.13
CA SER A 477 8.71 18.79 -29.32
C SER A 477 8.74 20.25 -28.93
N GLN A 478 9.64 21.01 -29.55
CA GLN A 478 9.72 22.47 -29.37
C GLN A 478 8.56 23.19 -30.08
N GLN A 479 7.93 22.55 -31.07
CA GLN A 479 6.79 23.06 -31.81
C GLN A 479 5.83 21.90 -32.07
N ALA A 480 5.08 21.51 -31.04
CA ALA A 480 4.28 20.28 -31.05
C ALA A 480 3.20 20.29 -32.14
N HIS A 481 2.53 21.42 -32.36
CA HIS A 481 1.56 21.62 -33.45
C HIS A 481 2.13 21.39 -34.87
N LEU A 482 3.45 21.50 -35.08
CA LEU A 482 4.12 21.23 -36.36
C LEU A 482 4.79 19.84 -36.43
N ASP A 483 4.77 19.07 -35.33
CA ASP A 483 5.35 17.73 -35.32
C ASP A 483 4.54 16.82 -36.25
N LYS A 484 5.24 16.01 -37.08
CA LYS A 484 4.61 15.08 -38.02
C LYS A 484 3.67 14.10 -37.32
N ARG A 485 3.95 13.77 -36.06
CA ARG A 485 3.17 12.83 -35.23
C ARG A 485 1.96 13.48 -34.58
N ALA A 486 1.82 14.81 -34.59
CA ALA A 486 0.71 15.50 -33.94
C ALA A 486 -0.64 14.98 -34.46
N PHE A 487 -1.60 14.80 -33.56
CA PHE A 487 -2.93 14.27 -33.88
C PHE A 487 -3.92 15.41 -34.17
N GLY A 488 -4.87 15.19 -35.09
CA GLY A 488 -5.72 16.21 -35.73
C GLY A 488 -6.02 17.49 -34.92
N PRO A 489 -6.84 17.42 -33.84
CA PRO A 489 -7.23 18.60 -33.05
C PRO A 489 -6.05 19.34 -32.37
N PHE A 490 -4.92 18.66 -32.21
CA PHE A 490 -3.69 19.19 -31.61
C PHE A 490 -2.77 19.90 -32.63
N LYS A 491 -3.10 19.88 -33.93
CA LYS A 491 -2.34 20.59 -34.98
C LYS A 491 -2.70 22.07 -35.14
N THR A 492 -3.85 22.51 -34.63
CA THR A 492 -4.40 23.86 -34.81
C THR A 492 -4.60 24.71 -33.54
N PRO A 493 -3.83 24.58 -32.44
CA PRO A 493 -3.92 25.55 -31.35
C PRO A 493 -3.20 26.85 -31.69
N ARG A 494 -3.74 27.98 -31.22
CA ARG A 494 -3.07 29.29 -31.18
C ARG A 494 -2.92 29.70 -29.70
N PRO A 495 -1.71 30.04 -29.23
CA PRO A 495 -0.42 30.20 -29.94
C PRO A 495 0.40 28.90 -30.14
N PRO A 496 1.51 28.94 -30.91
CA PRO A 496 2.54 27.88 -30.94
C PRO A 496 2.95 27.44 -29.54
N TYR A 497 3.28 26.17 -29.36
CA TYR A 497 3.64 25.63 -28.05
C TYR A 497 4.67 24.50 -28.16
N SER A 498 5.48 24.37 -27.12
CA SER A 498 6.35 23.22 -26.87
C SER A 498 5.64 22.24 -25.92
N GLU A 499 5.86 20.95 -26.10
CA GLU A 499 5.21 19.89 -25.34
C GLU A 499 6.21 18.84 -24.89
N ILE A 500 6.07 18.36 -23.66
CA ILE A 500 6.69 17.14 -23.15
C ILE A 500 5.59 16.15 -22.78
N VAL A 501 5.71 14.93 -23.31
CA VAL A 501 4.78 13.81 -23.12
C VAL A 501 5.52 12.70 -22.41
N MET A 502 5.03 12.34 -21.24
CA MET A 502 5.61 11.30 -20.41
C MET A 502 4.66 10.09 -20.33
N PRO A 503 5.10 8.88 -20.73
CA PRO A 503 4.23 7.72 -20.67
C PRO A 503 4.11 7.22 -19.22
N LEU A 504 2.93 6.73 -18.87
CA LEU A 504 2.60 6.18 -17.56
C LEU A 504 2.47 4.67 -17.68
N PHE A 505 3.23 3.94 -16.87
CA PHE A 505 3.18 2.48 -16.81
C PHE A 505 2.91 2.01 -15.38
N SER A 506 2.16 0.93 -15.25
CA SER A 506 2.00 0.25 -13.97
C SER A 506 3.29 -0.40 -13.52
N SER A 507 3.34 -0.78 -12.25
CA SER A 507 4.42 -1.60 -11.66
C SER A 507 4.69 -2.90 -12.45
N LYS A 508 3.67 -3.45 -13.13
CA LYS A 508 3.74 -4.64 -13.99
C LYS A 508 4.09 -4.33 -15.45
N GLY A 509 4.41 -3.08 -15.77
CA GLY A 509 4.79 -2.65 -17.12
C GLY A 509 3.64 -2.52 -18.12
N HIS A 510 2.38 -2.50 -17.68
CA HIS A 510 1.23 -2.25 -18.55
C HIS A 510 1.04 -0.74 -18.75
N PRO A 511 0.74 -0.27 -19.98
CA PRO A 511 0.54 1.15 -20.21
C PRO A 511 -0.78 1.63 -19.57
N LEU A 512 -0.70 2.70 -18.80
CA LEU A 512 -1.85 3.33 -18.14
C LEU A 512 -2.35 4.55 -18.93
N GLY A 513 -1.45 5.26 -19.61
CA GLY A 513 -1.73 6.53 -20.27
C GLY A 513 -0.50 7.39 -20.48
N VAL A 514 -0.71 8.70 -20.61
CA VAL A 514 0.35 9.72 -20.68
C VAL A 514 0.02 10.94 -19.84
N LEU A 515 1.05 11.55 -19.27
CA LEU A 515 1.00 12.87 -18.66
C LEU A 515 1.70 13.88 -19.56
N ILE A 516 1.06 15.02 -19.79
CA ILE A 516 1.48 16.04 -20.74
C ILE A 516 1.68 17.35 -20.00
N SER A 517 2.78 18.05 -20.29
CA SER A 517 3.02 19.44 -19.92
C SER A 517 3.41 20.24 -21.16
N ALA A 518 2.85 21.44 -21.31
CA ALA A 518 3.08 22.28 -22.47
C ALA A 518 3.23 23.77 -22.08
N ARG A 519 4.10 24.48 -22.80
CA ARG A 519 4.42 25.89 -22.59
C ARG A 519 4.16 26.71 -23.87
N ASN A 520 3.74 27.96 -23.74
CA ASN A 520 3.49 28.83 -24.90
C ASN A 520 4.80 29.27 -25.57
N GLY A 521 4.95 29.04 -26.87
CA GLY A 521 6.16 29.39 -27.64
C GLY A 521 7.10 28.20 -27.88
N ALA A 522 8.22 28.47 -28.54
CA ALA A 522 9.21 27.45 -28.89
C ALA A 522 10.31 27.37 -27.82
N TYR A 523 10.06 26.61 -26.75
CA TYR A 523 11.06 26.35 -25.71
C TYR A 523 11.77 25.01 -25.93
N ALA A 524 13.08 24.99 -25.66
CA ALA A 524 13.83 23.75 -25.51
C ALA A 524 13.66 23.22 -24.08
N TYR A 525 13.26 21.95 -23.95
CA TYR A 525 13.30 21.24 -22.68
C TYR A 525 14.74 20.77 -22.40
N LEU A 526 15.21 21.00 -21.18
CA LEU A 526 16.53 20.58 -20.72
C LEU A 526 16.44 19.21 -20.03
N ASP A 527 17.57 18.54 -19.83
CA ASP A 527 17.61 17.24 -19.12
C ASP A 527 16.99 17.30 -17.71
N ARG A 528 17.05 18.47 -17.07
CA ARG A 528 16.40 18.71 -15.78
C ARG A 528 14.87 18.66 -15.88
N ASP A 529 14.28 19.19 -16.95
CA ASP A 529 12.82 19.17 -17.15
C ASP A 529 12.34 17.74 -17.43
N LEU A 530 13.13 16.96 -18.19
CA LEU A 530 12.85 15.54 -18.44
C LEU A 530 12.88 14.72 -17.15
N ARG A 531 13.92 14.90 -16.32
CA ARG A 531 14.03 14.22 -15.01
C ARG A 531 12.87 14.58 -14.09
N LEU A 532 12.54 15.87 -14.01
CA LEU A 532 11.44 16.36 -13.19
C LEU A 532 10.10 15.77 -13.64
N MET A 533 9.81 15.79 -14.94
CA MET A 533 8.59 15.22 -15.50
C MET A 533 8.50 13.70 -15.25
N GLN A 534 9.64 12.99 -15.29
CA GLN A 534 9.69 11.55 -15.01
C GLN A 534 9.32 11.26 -13.55
N VAL A 535 9.80 12.08 -12.60
CA VAL A 535 9.44 11.97 -11.18
C VAL A 535 7.94 12.17 -10.98
N ILE A 536 7.37 13.22 -11.57
CA ILE A 536 5.92 13.50 -11.50
C ILE A 536 5.12 12.34 -12.10
N ALA A 537 5.51 11.85 -13.26
CA ALA A 537 4.85 10.75 -13.95
C ALA A 537 4.92 9.43 -13.17
N ASN A 538 6.05 9.11 -12.54
CA ASN A 538 6.17 7.90 -11.72
C ASN A 538 5.23 7.94 -10.50
N ILE A 539 5.13 9.10 -9.83
CA ILE A 539 4.19 9.29 -8.72
C ILE A 539 2.75 9.22 -9.22
N ALA A 540 2.45 9.84 -10.37
CA ALA A 540 1.14 9.80 -11.00
C ALA A 540 0.72 8.36 -11.32
N ALA A 541 1.58 7.59 -12.00
CA ALA A 541 1.32 6.21 -12.37
C ALA A 541 1.05 5.33 -11.14
N ASN A 542 1.92 5.39 -10.13
CA ASN A 542 1.74 4.63 -8.88
C ASN A 542 0.44 5.03 -8.13
N THR A 543 0.11 6.31 -8.11
CA THR A 543 -1.10 6.80 -7.43
C THR A 543 -2.36 6.33 -8.18
N LEU A 544 -2.37 6.42 -9.50
CA LEU A 544 -3.48 5.98 -10.35
C LEU A 544 -3.68 4.46 -10.27
N GLU A 545 -2.60 3.68 -10.28
CA GLU A 545 -2.65 2.22 -10.11
C GLU A 545 -3.29 1.87 -8.76
N ARG A 546 -2.81 2.48 -7.67
CA ARG A 546 -3.35 2.24 -6.32
C ARG A 546 -4.83 2.58 -6.22
N VAL A 547 -5.24 3.72 -6.76
CA VAL A 547 -6.62 4.21 -6.60
C VAL A 547 -7.60 3.41 -7.45
N ARG A 548 -7.24 3.07 -8.70
CA ARG A 548 -8.04 2.18 -9.53
C ARG A 548 -8.17 0.79 -8.92
N ALA A 549 -7.10 0.26 -8.33
CA ALA A 549 -7.13 -1.02 -7.61
C ALA A 549 -8.07 -0.94 -6.39
N ASN A 550 -8.03 0.16 -5.63
CA ASN A 550 -8.91 0.36 -4.48
C ASN A 550 -10.37 0.50 -4.90
N GLU A 551 -10.69 1.27 -5.94
CA GLU A 551 -12.06 1.39 -6.49
C GLU A 551 -12.59 0.02 -6.94
N SER A 552 -11.76 -0.78 -7.60
CA SER A 552 -12.13 -2.14 -8.01
C SER A 552 -12.40 -3.06 -6.81
N LEU A 553 -11.58 -2.96 -5.75
CA LEU A 553 -11.75 -3.75 -4.54
C LEU A 553 -13.01 -3.34 -3.76
N GLU A 554 -13.27 -2.04 -3.64
CA GLU A 554 -14.49 -1.50 -3.03
C GLU A 554 -15.74 -1.99 -3.77
N ALA A 555 -15.72 -1.99 -5.11
CA ALA A 555 -16.81 -2.54 -5.92
C ALA A 555 -16.99 -4.05 -5.70
N GLU A 556 -15.91 -4.83 -5.59
CA GLU A 556 -15.97 -6.27 -5.30
C GLU A 556 -16.51 -6.57 -3.90
N ILE A 557 -16.12 -5.78 -2.89
CA ILE A 557 -16.65 -5.88 -1.53
C ILE A 557 -18.14 -5.56 -1.51
N ALA A 558 -18.57 -4.50 -2.21
CA ALA A 558 -19.98 -4.15 -2.33
C ALA A 558 -20.79 -5.27 -3.01
N GLU A 559 -20.26 -5.85 -4.09
CA GLU A 559 -20.84 -7.01 -4.79
C GLU A 559 -21.05 -8.18 -3.84
N LYS A 560 -20.00 -8.61 -3.13
CA LYS A 560 -20.04 -9.75 -2.20
C LYS A 560 -20.94 -9.50 -0.99
N THR A 561 -20.94 -8.28 -0.45
CA THR A 561 -21.77 -7.90 0.70
C THR A 561 -23.25 -7.97 0.33
N ALA A 562 -23.63 -7.42 -0.82
CA ALA A 562 -25.02 -7.45 -1.28
C ALA A 562 -25.51 -8.90 -1.53
N LEU A 563 -24.67 -9.76 -2.09
CA LEU A 563 -24.99 -11.19 -2.26
C LEU A 563 -25.10 -11.94 -0.94
N LEU A 564 -24.24 -11.63 0.04
CA LEU A 564 -24.31 -12.24 1.37
C LEU A 564 -25.60 -11.85 2.09
N GLU A 565 -25.98 -10.58 2.06
CA GLU A 565 -27.25 -10.10 2.63
C GLU A 565 -28.46 -10.80 1.99
N LEU A 566 -28.45 -10.93 0.65
CA LEU A 566 -29.49 -11.66 -0.07
C LEU A 566 -29.53 -13.13 0.35
N SER A 567 -28.37 -13.79 0.46
CA SER A 567 -28.28 -15.18 0.91
C SER A 567 -28.75 -15.38 2.34
N GLN A 568 -28.47 -14.43 3.25
CA GLN A 568 -28.93 -14.47 4.64
C GLN A 568 -30.45 -14.31 4.73
N MET A 569 -31.01 -13.37 3.95
CA MET A 569 -32.46 -13.18 3.82
C MET A 569 -33.14 -14.46 3.33
N LEU A 570 -32.52 -15.17 2.38
CA LEU A 570 -33.08 -16.37 1.75
C LEU A 570 -32.60 -17.69 2.39
N GLY A 571 -32.08 -17.64 3.63
CA GLY A 571 -31.56 -18.81 4.32
C GLY A 571 -32.62 -19.88 4.60
N GLY A 572 -33.86 -19.48 4.89
CA GLY A 572 -34.99 -20.37 5.22
C GLY A 572 -35.79 -20.88 4.00
N ASN A 573 -36.78 -21.73 4.26
CA ASN A 573 -37.74 -22.24 3.26
C ASN A 573 -39.05 -21.43 3.24
N ASP A 574 -38.97 -20.13 3.52
CA ASP A 574 -40.15 -19.27 3.60
C ASP A 574 -40.41 -18.56 2.27
N ALA A 575 -41.45 -19.00 1.56
CA ALA A 575 -41.85 -18.41 0.29
C ALA A 575 -42.36 -16.95 0.44
N SER A 576 -42.77 -16.53 1.64
CA SER A 576 -43.24 -15.16 1.89
C SER A 576 -42.14 -14.11 1.75
N LEU A 577 -40.86 -14.52 1.78
CA LEU A 577 -39.71 -13.64 1.60
C LEU A 577 -39.39 -13.32 0.13
N LEU A 578 -40.02 -14.00 -0.83
CA LEU A 578 -39.76 -13.80 -2.26
C LEU A 578 -39.99 -12.34 -2.73
N PRO A 579 -41.08 -11.65 -2.37
CA PRO A 579 -41.27 -10.25 -2.77
C PRO A 579 -40.18 -9.31 -2.22
N LEU A 580 -39.75 -9.54 -0.97
CA LEU A 580 -38.68 -8.75 -0.34
C LEU A 580 -37.33 -8.99 -1.02
N ALA A 581 -37.03 -10.25 -1.36
CA ALA A 581 -35.83 -10.61 -2.10
C ALA A 581 -35.82 -9.99 -3.50
N LEU A 582 -36.96 -10.01 -4.20
CA LEU A 582 -37.09 -9.37 -5.51
C LEU A 582 -36.88 -7.84 -5.43
N ASP A 583 -37.40 -7.17 -4.41
CA ASP A 583 -37.16 -5.72 -4.25
C ASP A 583 -35.68 -5.39 -3.92
N LYS A 584 -35.01 -6.25 -3.14
CA LYS A 584 -33.56 -6.14 -2.91
C LYS A 584 -32.78 -6.33 -4.22
N ILE A 585 -33.12 -7.36 -5.00
CA ILE A 585 -32.51 -7.66 -6.31
C ILE A 585 -32.76 -6.51 -7.31
N ARG A 586 -33.95 -5.92 -7.32
CA ARG A 586 -34.29 -4.73 -8.10
C ARG A 586 -33.37 -3.55 -7.75
N SER A 587 -33.16 -3.32 -6.45
CA SER A 587 -32.29 -2.25 -5.96
C SER A 587 -30.82 -2.48 -6.33
N MET A 588 -30.34 -3.72 -6.22
CA MET A 588 -28.99 -4.12 -6.67
C MET A 588 -28.79 -3.87 -8.18
N ALA A 589 -29.83 -4.10 -8.99
CA ALA A 589 -29.81 -3.88 -10.42
C ALA A 589 -29.93 -2.41 -10.85
N GLN A 590 -30.24 -1.50 -9.92
CA GLN A 590 -30.68 -0.13 -10.23
C GLN A 590 -31.77 -0.15 -11.33
N ALA A 591 -32.77 -1.01 -11.12
CA ALA A 591 -33.90 -1.16 -12.03
C ALA A 591 -35.15 -0.48 -11.46
N ASP A 592 -36.02 0.00 -12.33
CA ASP A 592 -37.31 0.58 -11.94
C ASP A 592 -38.28 -0.52 -11.50
N ALA A 593 -38.18 -1.70 -12.12
CA ALA A 593 -38.91 -2.88 -11.74
C ALA A 593 -38.17 -4.19 -12.09
N VAL A 594 -38.54 -5.27 -11.41
CA VAL A 594 -38.12 -6.64 -11.72
C VAL A 594 -39.32 -7.58 -11.67
N ALA A 595 -39.39 -8.53 -12.59
CA ALA A 595 -40.42 -9.57 -12.62
C ALA A 595 -39.79 -10.97 -12.61
N LEU A 596 -40.37 -11.85 -11.81
CA LEU A 596 -40.03 -13.28 -11.76
C LEU A 596 -41.04 -14.06 -12.59
N GLY A 597 -40.56 -14.69 -13.66
CA GLY A 597 -41.33 -15.61 -14.50
C GLY A 597 -40.99 -17.07 -14.19
N ILE A 598 -42.00 -17.92 -14.06
CA ILE A 598 -41.86 -19.37 -13.87
C ILE A 598 -42.57 -20.08 -15.03
N LEU A 599 -41.96 -21.14 -15.55
CA LEU A 599 -42.56 -21.97 -16.60
C LEU A 599 -43.65 -22.85 -16.01
N GLU A 600 -44.87 -22.72 -16.53
CA GLU A 600 -46.04 -23.51 -16.15
C GLU A 600 -46.72 -24.09 -17.38
N GLY A 601 -46.75 -25.43 -17.45
CA GLY A 601 -47.12 -26.12 -18.68
C GLY A 601 -46.14 -25.75 -19.80
N ASP A 602 -46.62 -25.01 -20.80
CA ASP A 602 -45.83 -24.61 -21.98
C ASP A 602 -45.63 -23.10 -22.12
N ALA A 603 -45.86 -22.32 -21.06
CA ALA A 603 -45.65 -20.87 -21.08
C ALA A 603 -45.05 -20.35 -19.76
N PHE A 604 -44.18 -19.35 -19.87
CA PHE A 604 -43.70 -18.57 -18.73
C PHE A 604 -44.80 -17.63 -18.26
N ARG A 605 -45.14 -17.71 -16.98
CA ARG A 605 -46.09 -16.83 -16.29
C ARG A 605 -45.37 -16.02 -15.23
N ILE A 606 -45.67 -14.72 -15.19
CA ILE A 606 -45.12 -13.85 -14.16
C ILE A 606 -45.81 -14.14 -12.83
N ARG A 607 -45.01 -14.57 -11.84
CA ARG A 607 -45.47 -14.95 -10.50
C ARG A 607 -45.37 -13.82 -9.50
N SER A 608 -44.38 -12.95 -9.66
CA SER A 608 -44.19 -11.80 -8.78
C SER A 608 -43.50 -10.67 -9.53
N VAL A 609 -43.82 -9.44 -9.15
CA VAL A 609 -43.23 -8.21 -9.67
C VAL A 609 -42.90 -7.33 -8.48
N ALA A 610 -41.71 -6.75 -8.46
CA ALA A 610 -41.30 -5.72 -7.51
C ALA A 610 -40.92 -4.44 -8.25
N GLY A 611 -41.29 -3.28 -7.71
CA GLY A 611 -41.11 -1.97 -8.34
C GLY A 611 -42.40 -1.41 -8.96
N HIS A 612 -42.28 -0.27 -9.63
CA HIS A 612 -43.43 0.47 -10.15
C HIS A 612 -43.40 0.50 -11.68
N LEU A 613 -44.43 -0.07 -12.30
CA LEU A 613 -44.68 -0.02 -13.74
C LEU A 613 -46.06 0.59 -13.99
N ARG A 614 -46.25 1.15 -15.19
CA ARG A 614 -47.56 1.66 -15.63
C ARG A 614 -48.56 0.50 -15.79
N SER A 615 -49.85 0.79 -15.69
CA SER A 615 -50.92 -0.21 -15.78
C SER A 615 -50.88 -1.02 -17.08
N GLU A 616 -50.56 -0.37 -18.21
CA GLU A 616 -50.43 -1.00 -19.53
C GLU A 616 -49.25 -1.98 -19.56
N ALA A 617 -48.13 -1.61 -18.93
CA ALA A 617 -46.96 -2.47 -18.81
C ALA A 617 -47.25 -3.67 -17.90
N MET A 618 -47.98 -3.47 -16.80
CA MET A 618 -48.42 -4.58 -15.93
C MET A 618 -49.35 -5.55 -16.68
N HIS A 619 -50.29 -5.04 -17.47
CA HIS A 619 -51.16 -5.90 -18.29
C HIS A 619 -50.35 -6.73 -19.31
N LEU A 620 -49.35 -6.12 -19.96
CA LEU A 620 -48.45 -6.83 -20.85
C LEU A 620 -47.72 -7.98 -20.12
N LEU A 621 -47.18 -7.71 -18.93
CA LEU A 621 -46.43 -8.70 -18.14
C LEU A 621 -47.31 -9.86 -17.64
N HIS A 622 -48.60 -9.65 -17.41
CA HIS A 622 -49.52 -10.74 -17.05
C HIS A 622 -49.86 -11.67 -18.24
N THR A 623 -49.49 -11.31 -19.46
CA THR A 623 -49.69 -12.15 -20.64
C THR A 623 -48.65 -13.28 -20.64
N PRO A 624 -49.06 -14.57 -20.64
CA PRO A 624 -48.12 -15.69 -20.65
C PRO A 624 -47.24 -15.68 -21.91
N ILE A 625 -45.94 -15.93 -21.74
CA ILE A 625 -44.99 -16.00 -22.85
C ILE A 625 -44.76 -17.48 -23.20
N PRO A 626 -45.15 -17.97 -24.39
CA PRO A 626 -44.94 -19.36 -24.78
C PRO A 626 -43.48 -19.77 -24.70
N ARG A 627 -43.20 -21.03 -24.32
CA ARG A 627 -41.83 -21.57 -24.19
C ARG A 627 -41.04 -21.44 -25.50
N GLU A 628 -41.73 -21.56 -26.62
CA GLU A 628 -41.18 -21.46 -27.97
C GLU A 628 -40.97 -20.03 -28.47
N HIS A 629 -41.37 -19.02 -27.69
CA HIS A 629 -41.23 -17.60 -28.05
C HIS A 629 -39.76 -17.23 -28.33
N PRO A 630 -39.44 -16.45 -29.39
CA PRO A 630 -38.07 -16.12 -29.76
C PRO A 630 -37.24 -15.48 -28.64
N LEU A 631 -37.88 -14.67 -27.79
CA LEU A 631 -37.25 -14.04 -26.62
C LEU A 631 -36.72 -15.08 -25.62
N VAL A 632 -37.48 -16.16 -25.39
CA VAL A 632 -37.10 -17.23 -24.45
C VAL A 632 -35.87 -17.97 -25.00
N ARG A 633 -35.89 -18.33 -26.29
CA ARG A 633 -34.74 -19.00 -26.95
C ARG A 633 -33.47 -18.15 -26.90
N LEU A 634 -33.59 -16.83 -27.06
CA LEU A 634 -32.45 -15.90 -27.00
C LEU A 634 -31.79 -15.88 -25.63
N VAL A 635 -32.58 -15.84 -24.55
CA VAL A 635 -32.06 -15.92 -23.18
C VAL A 635 -31.40 -17.27 -22.96
N GLN A 636 -32.04 -18.36 -23.41
CA GLN A 636 -31.53 -19.71 -23.23
C GLN A 636 -30.19 -19.99 -23.93
N GLN A 637 -29.90 -19.29 -25.04
CA GLN A 637 -28.64 -19.41 -25.78
C GLN A 637 -27.51 -18.56 -25.18
N LYS A 638 -27.84 -17.40 -24.61
CA LYS A 638 -26.85 -16.42 -24.12
C LYS A 638 -26.70 -16.41 -22.61
N GLU A 639 -27.53 -17.14 -21.88
CA GLU A 639 -27.78 -17.06 -20.41
C GLU A 639 -28.31 -15.70 -19.92
N VAL A 640 -27.82 -14.61 -20.53
CA VAL A 640 -28.19 -13.23 -20.27
C VAL A 640 -28.46 -12.53 -21.59
N PHE A 641 -29.55 -11.79 -21.65
CA PHE A 641 -29.90 -10.94 -22.78
C PHE A 641 -30.27 -9.55 -22.28
N HIS A 642 -29.62 -8.51 -22.77
CA HIS A 642 -29.92 -7.14 -22.37
C HIS A 642 -29.91 -6.18 -23.55
N VAL A 643 -30.74 -5.15 -23.44
CA VAL A 643 -30.86 -4.07 -24.41
C VAL A 643 -31.06 -2.75 -23.65
N GLY A 644 -30.20 -1.78 -23.92
CA GLY A 644 -30.24 -0.46 -23.27
C GLY A 644 -31.40 0.44 -23.72
N ASP A 645 -31.89 0.24 -24.95
CA ASP A 645 -33.12 0.83 -25.48
C ASP A 645 -33.94 -0.19 -26.28
N THR A 646 -35.08 -0.63 -25.77
CA THR A 646 -35.99 -1.62 -26.37
C THR A 646 -36.49 -1.20 -27.76
N LEU A 647 -36.55 0.10 -28.06
CA LEU A 647 -36.88 0.60 -29.42
C LEU A 647 -35.88 0.15 -30.48
N SER A 648 -34.63 -0.07 -30.08
CA SER A 648 -33.57 -0.50 -31.00
C SER A 648 -33.66 -1.98 -31.41
N HIS A 649 -34.48 -2.78 -30.73
CA HIS A 649 -34.53 -4.22 -30.94
C HIS A 649 -35.91 -4.67 -31.49
N PRO A 650 -35.97 -5.37 -32.65
CA PRO A 650 -37.23 -5.72 -33.31
C PRO A 650 -38.22 -6.49 -32.43
N LEU A 651 -37.74 -7.45 -31.63
CA LEU A 651 -38.57 -8.26 -30.74
C LEU A 651 -39.10 -7.50 -29.50
N LEU A 652 -38.55 -6.32 -29.18
CA LEU A 652 -38.84 -5.62 -27.93
C LEU A 652 -39.71 -4.37 -28.09
N LYS A 653 -40.17 -4.07 -29.31
CA LYS A 653 -40.99 -2.89 -29.59
C LYS A 653 -42.28 -2.84 -28.76
N VAL A 654 -42.91 -3.99 -28.51
CA VAL A 654 -44.10 -4.09 -27.65
C VAL A 654 -43.84 -3.62 -26.22
N TYR A 655 -42.62 -3.78 -25.71
CA TYR A 655 -42.22 -3.28 -24.38
C TYR A 655 -41.98 -1.76 -24.42
N ALA A 656 -41.43 -1.24 -25.50
CA ALA A 656 -41.24 0.20 -25.70
C ALA A 656 -42.58 0.96 -25.75
N GLU A 657 -43.60 0.37 -26.38
CA GLU A 657 -44.95 0.95 -26.50
C GLU A 657 -45.62 1.15 -25.13
N VAL A 658 -45.33 0.28 -24.15
CA VAL A 658 -45.82 0.40 -22.78
C VAL A 658 -44.87 1.18 -21.85
N GLY A 659 -43.82 1.80 -22.39
CA GLY A 659 -42.91 2.69 -21.68
C GLY A 659 -41.68 2.02 -21.04
N ILE A 660 -41.43 0.74 -21.31
CA ILE A 660 -40.20 0.06 -20.88
C ILE A 660 -39.10 0.35 -21.91
N ARG A 661 -38.06 1.07 -21.52
CA ARG A 661 -36.95 1.47 -22.39
C ARG A 661 -35.71 0.60 -22.20
N GLY A 662 -35.38 0.16 -20.99
CA GLY A 662 -34.30 -0.82 -20.78
C GLY A 662 -34.88 -2.20 -20.43
N LEU A 663 -34.28 -3.26 -20.97
CA LEU A 663 -34.63 -4.63 -20.63
C LEU A 663 -33.36 -5.46 -20.38
N TYR A 664 -33.35 -6.20 -19.26
CA TYR A 664 -32.35 -7.21 -18.97
C TYR A 664 -33.03 -8.49 -18.53
N LEU A 665 -32.74 -9.58 -19.22
CA LEU A 665 -33.29 -10.90 -18.98
C LEU A 665 -32.17 -11.83 -18.57
N ILE A 666 -32.41 -12.61 -17.51
CA ILE A 666 -31.47 -13.60 -17.03
C ILE A 666 -32.21 -14.87 -16.62
N GLU A 667 -31.63 -16.00 -16.98
CA GLU A 667 -32.08 -17.30 -16.51
C GLU A 667 -31.70 -17.51 -15.04
N VAL A 668 -32.67 -17.90 -14.22
CA VAL A 668 -32.49 -18.11 -12.78
C VAL A 668 -32.20 -19.56 -12.49
N VAL A 669 -32.99 -20.46 -13.10
CA VAL A 669 -32.83 -21.90 -12.95
C VAL A 669 -33.32 -22.60 -14.21
N ARG A 670 -32.57 -23.64 -14.61
CA ARG A 670 -32.96 -24.60 -15.64
C ARG A 670 -32.82 -26.02 -15.10
N ASP A 671 -33.83 -26.46 -14.39
CA ASP A 671 -33.94 -27.82 -13.89
C ASP A 671 -35.13 -28.51 -14.59
N PRO A 672 -35.10 -29.84 -14.80
CA PRO A 672 -36.27 -30.57 -15.27
C PRO A 672 -37.53 -30.31 -14.45
N GLU A 673 -37.37 -30.08 -13.15
CA GLU A 673 -38.47 -29.83 -12.19
C GLU A 673 -38.93 -28.36 -12.19
N LEU A 674 -38.07 -27.41 -12.56
CA LEU A 674 -38.34 -25.99 -12.48
C LEU A 674 -37.52 -25.17 -13.47
N GLN A 675 -38.20 -24.32 -14.24
CA GLN A 675 -37.55 -23.28 -15.06
C GLN A 675 -38.06 -21.90 -14.64
N ALA A 676 -37.14 -20.98 -14.36
CA ALA A 676 -37.48 -19.61 -14.00
C ALA A 676 -36.49 -18.60 -14.59
N GLY A 677 -36.96 -17.38 -14.79
CA GLY A 677 -36.17 -16.25 -15.27
C GLY A 677 -36.55 -14.95 -14.58
N LEU A 678 -35.60 -14.02 -14.52
CA LEU A 678 -35.84 -12.64 -14.09
C LEU A 678 -35.80 -11.70 -15.28
N ALA A 679 -36.70 -10.73 -15.27
CA ALA A 679 -36.73 -9.62 -16.19
C ALA A 679 -36.62 -8.30 -15.41
N PHE A 680 -35.59 -7.52 -15.69
CA PHE A 680 -35.36 -6.20 -15.11
C PHE A 680 -35.70 -5.12 -16.13
N PHE A 681 -36.37 -4.08 -15.67
CA PHE A 681 -36.91 -3.02 -16.50
C PHE A 681 -36.37 -1.67 -16.09
N ARG A 682 -36.03 -0.83 -17.08
CA ARG A 682 -35.81 0.61 -16.90
C ARG A 682 -36.80 1.40 -17.74
N LEU A 683 -37.29 2.52 -17.22
CA LEU A 683 -38.24 3.41 -17.89
C LEU A 683 -37.52 4.44 -18.78
N GLU A 684 -36.23 4.66 -18.55
CA GLU A 684 -35.37 5.52 -19.37
C GLU A 684 -34.32 4.71 -20.15
N PRO A 685 -33.90 5.16 -21.35
CA PRO A 685 -32.80 4.56 -22.07
C PRO A 685 -31.53 4.58 -21.24
N SER A 686 -30.77 3.49 -21.25
CA SER A 686 -29.49 3.42 -20.55
C SER A 686 -28.42 2.79 -21.43
N GLN A 687 -27.15 2.94 -21.06
CA GLN A 687 -26.06 2.24 -21.73
C GLN A 687 -26.06 0.72 -21.46
N GLY A 688 -27.06 0.21 -20.73
CA GLY A 688 -27.16 -1.18 -20.28
C GLY A 688 -26.52 -1.40 -18.92
N TRP A 689 -26.38 -2.68 -18.56
CA TRP A 689 -25.70 -3.13 -17.34
C TRP A 689 -24.26 -3.48 -17.68
N ASN A 690 -23.32 -2.94 -16.91
CA ASN A 690 -21.89 -3.18 -17.11
C ASN A 690 -21.47 -4.59 -16.61
N ALA A 691 -20.21 -4.95 -16.84
CA ALA A 691 -19.70 -6.29 -16.50
C ALA A 691 -19.78 -6.61 -14.99
N SER A 692 -19.59 -5.63 -14.11
CA SER A 692 -19.69 -5.82 -12.66
C SER A 692 -21.14 -5.97 -12.20
N GLU A 693 -22.04 -5.16 -12.74
CA GLU A 693 -23.48 -5.31 -12.49
C GLU A 693 -24.00 -6.66 -12.99
N ASN A 694 -23.57 -7.12 -14.17
CA ASN A 694 -23.93 -8.44 -14.69
C ASN A 694 -23.48 -9.58 -13.75
N ARG A 695 -22.25 -9.52 -13.21
CA ARG A 695 -21.78 -10.51 -12.22
C ARG A 695 -22.63 -10.52 -10.96
N LEU A 696 -22.93 -9.33 -10.42
CA LEU A 696 -23.83 -9.17 -9.26
C LEU A 696 -25.21 -9.80 -9.52
N LEU A 697 -25.82 -9.51 -10.67
CA LEU A 697 -27.14 -10.05 -11.02
C LEU A 697 -27.12 -11.56 -11.30
N LYS A 698 -26.04 -12.08 -11.89
CA LYS A 698 -25.83 -13.54 -12.02
C LYS A 698 -25.75 -14.21 -10.65
N GLY A 699 -24.98 -13.66 -9.71
CA GLY A 699 -24.90 -14.18 -8.34
C GLY A 699 -26.27 -14.14 -7.65
N ALA A 700 -27.01 -13.04 -7.80
CA ALA A 700 -28.34 -12.91 -7.22
C ALA A 700 -29.34 -13.92 -7.81
N ALA A 701 -29.31 -14.13 -9.13
CA ALA A 701 -30.12 -15.12 -9.82
C ALA A 701 -29.80 -16.55 -9.35
N GLN A 702 -28.51 -16.88 -9.13
CA GLN A 702 -28.11 -18.19 -8.60
C GLN A 702 -28.64 -18.43 -7.18
N ILE A 703 -28.53 -17.45 -6.28
CA ILE A 703 -29.06 -17.55 -4.91
C ILE A 703 -30.58 -17.72 -4.94
N LEU A 704 -31.28 -16.92 -5.75
CA LEU A 704 -32.73 -17.05 -5.91
C LEU A 704 -33.13 -18.40 -6.49
N GLY A 705 -32.41 -18.89 -7.51
CA GLY A 705 -32.66 -20.20 -8.12
C GLY A 705 -32.51 -21.35 -7.13
N ALA A 706 -31.49 -21.30 -6.26
CA ALA A 706 -31.30 -22.29 -5.20
C ALA A 706 -32.44 -22.29 -4.18
N LEU A 707 -32.99 -21.12 -3.84
CA LEU A 707 -34.20 -21.03 -3.00
C LEU A 707 -35.41 -21.63 -3.71
N LEU A 708 -35.69 -21.22 -4.95
CA LEU A 708 -36.87 -21.68 -5.69
C LEU A 708 -36.86 -23.20 -5.89
N LEU A 709 -35.71 -23.79 -6.21
CA LEU A 709 -35.56 -25.25 -6.28
C LEU A 709 -35.83 -25.94 -4.95
N ARG A 710 -35.33 -25.38 -3.85
CA ARG A 710 -35.54 -25.93 -2.52
C ARG A 710 -37.00 -25.86 -2.08
N LEU A 711 -37.69 -24.77 -2.41
CA LEU A 711 -39.14 -24.63 -2.20
C LEU A 711 -39.91 -25.65 -3.04
N GLU A 712 -39.60 -25.78 -4.34
CA GLU A 712 -40.28 -26.71 -5.23
C GLU A 712 -40.06 -28.17 -4.83
N ARG A 713 -38.82 -28.56 -4.45
CA ARG A 713 -38.53 -29.91 -3.93
C ARG A 713 -39.25 -30.21 -2.63
N THR A 714 -39.34 -29.24 -1.72
CA THR A 714 -40.10 -29.40 -0.47
C THR A 714 -41.58 -29.64 -0.78
N ARG A 715 -42.16 -28.85 -1.69
CA ARG A 715 -43.54 -28.99 -2.15
C ARG A 715 -43.81 -30.35 -2.81
N GLN A 716 -42.89 -30.82 -3.65
CA GLN A 716 -43.00 -32.14 -4.29
C GLN A 716 -42.90 -33.29 -3.29
N LEU A 717 -42.02 -33.19 -2.30
CA LEU A 717 -41.92 -34.17 -1.21
C LEU A 717 -43.22 -34.22 -0.39
N GLU A 718 -43.78 -33.07 -0.03
CA GLU A 718 -45.06 -33.02 0.69
C GLU A 718 -46.20 -33.64 -0.13
N ALA A 719 -46.29 -33.33 -1.43
CA ALA A 719 -47.28 -33.93 -2.32
C ALA A 719 -47.09 -35.45 -2.48
N ALA A 720 -45.84 -35.93 -2.51
CA ALA A 720 -45.54 -37.35 -2.58
C ALA A 720 -45.93 -38.08 -1.29
N TYR A 721 -45.68 -37.49 -0.12
CA TYR A 721 -46.12 -38.04 1.16
C TYR A 721 -47.65 -38.08 1.25
N ASP A 722 -48.33 -36.99 0.93
CA ASP A 722 -49.79 -36.93 0.93
C ASP A 722 -50.39 -38.01 0.01
N GLY A 723 -49.88 -38.15 -1.21
CA GLY A 723 -50.30 -39.18 -2.16
C GLY A 723 -50.03 -40.61 -1.68
N ALA A 724 -48.88 -40.85 -1.02
CA ALA A 724 -48.54 -42.17 -0.47
C ALA A 724 -49.45 -42.55 0.71
N LEU A 725 -49.71 -41.62 1.63
CA LEU A 725 -50.60 -41.85 2.77
C LEU A 725 -52.03 -42.10 2.30
N ARG A 726 -52.52 -41.31 1.33
CA ARG A 726 -53.82 -41.53 0.70
C ARG A 726 -53.92 -42.91 0.05
N ALA A 727 -52.87 -43.35 -0.65
CA ALA A 727 -52.85 -44.67 -1.28
C ALA A 727 -52.93 -45.83 -0.26
N ILE A 728 -52.30 -45.67 0.92
CA ILE A 728 -52.41 -46.64 2.03
C ILE A 728 -53.86 -46.71 2.54
N GLY A 729 -54.50 -45.56 2.76
CA GLY A 729 -55.90 -45.49 3.17
C GLY A 729 -56.83 -46.18 2.17
N LEU A 730 -56.69 -45.86 0.88
CA LEU A 730 -57.48 -46.49 -0.19
C LEU A 730 -57.24 -48.01 -0.31
N ALA A 731 -56.01 -48.47 -0.10
CA ALA A 731 -55.70 -49.91 -0.12
C ALA A 731 -56.37 -50.63 1.06
N LEU A 732 -56.46 -49.99 2.21
CA LEU A 732 -57.15 -50.55 3.37
C LEU A 732 -58.66 -50.57 3.16
N GLU A 733 -59.23 -49.49 2.65
CA GLU A 733 -60.66 -49.37 2.32
C GLU A 733 -61.09 -50.52 1.39
N ALA A 734 -60.26 -50.85 0.41
CA ALA A 734 -60.47 -51.99 -0.49
C ALA A 734 -60.43 -53.35 0.21
N ARG A 735 -59.62 -53.51 1.28
CA ARG A 735 -59.54 -54.76 2.06
C ARG A 735 -60.73 -54.92 3.00
N ASP A 736 -61.12 -53.88 3.71
CA ASP A 736 -62.15 -53.92 4.76
C ASP A 736 -63.60 -53.89 4.21
N ARG A 737 -63.77 -53.84 2.88
CA ARG A 737 -65.08 -53.70 2.21
C ARG A 737 -65.84 -52.46 2.66
N GLU A 738 -65.13 -51.42 3.07
CA GLU A 738 -65.72 -50.11 3.28
C GLU A 738 -66.19 -49.50 1.95
N THR A 739 -67.09 -48.52 2.04
CA THR A 739 -67.65 -47.86 0.86
C THR A 739 -66.57 -47.10 0.10
N ALA A 740 -66.44 -47.36 -1.20
CA ALA A 740 -65.54 -46.65 -2.09
C ALA A 740 -65.62 -45.11 -1.91
N GLY A 741 -64.48 -44.47 -1.70
CA GLY A 741 -64.32 -43.03 -1.49
C GLY A 741 -64.55 -42.54 -0.06
N HIS A 742 -64.73 -43.42 0.93
CA HIS A 742 -64.88 -43.04 2.34
C HIS A 742 -63.69 -42.21 2.83
N THR A 743 -62.48 -42.71 2.58
CA THR A 743 -61.21 -42.08 2.98
C THR A 743 -61.13 -40.61 2.53
N ASP A 744 -61.48 -40.34 1.27
CA ASP A 744 -61.41 -38.99 0.70
C ASP A 744 -62.52 -38.07 1.22
N ARG A 745 -63.75 -38.58 1.37
CA ARG A 745 -64.88 -37.79 1.87
C ARG A 745 -64.66 -37.35 3.31
N VAL A 746 -64.23 -38.27 4.19
CA VAL A 746 -63.97 -37.95 5.60
C VAL A 746 -62.80 -36.98 5.73
N ALA A 747 -61.71 -37.18 4.99
CA ALA A 747 -60.59 -36.26 4.98
C ALA A 747 -61.01 -34.85 4.53
N ALA A 748 -61.81 -34.74 3.48
CA ALA A 748 -62.32 -33.45 3.00
C ALA A 748 -63.25 -32.76 4.02
N MET A 749 -64.16 -33.51 4.65
CA MET A 749 -65.03 -32.98 5.71
C MET A 749 -64.26 -32.52 6.95
N ALA A 750 -63.26 -33.32 7.36
CA ALA A 750 -62.39 -32.97 8.49
C ALA A 750 -61.60 -31.69 8.20
N GLU A 751 -61.05 -31.56 6.99
CA GLU A 751 -60.33 -30.35 6.58
C GLU A 751 -61.26 -29.11 6.53
N GLN A 752 -62.49 -29.26 6.01
CA GLN A 752 -63.49 -28.19 6.02
C GLN A 752 -63.84 -27.74 7.44
N LEU A 753 -64.06 -28.69 8.36
CA LEU A 753 -64.35 -28.39 9.76
C LEU A 753 -63.16 -27.73 10.46
N GLY A 754 -61.95 -28.25 10.27
CA GLY A 754 -60.73 -27.65 10.80
C GLY A 754 -60.51 -26.22 10.30
N ARG A 755 -60.78 -25.96 9.02
CA ARG A 755 -60.64 -24.63 8.40
C ARG A 755 -61.65 -23.64 8.99
N ALA A 756 -62.89 -24.08 9.24
CA ALA A 756 -63.91 -23.28 9.91
C ALA A 756 -63.56 -22.94 11.38
N LEU A 757 -62.74 -23.78 12.02
CA LEU A 757 -62.23 -23.58 13.38
C LEU A 757 -60.93 -22.74 13.43
N GLY A 758 -60.41 -22.30 12.28
CA GLY A 758 -59.22 -21.45 12.20
C GLY A 758 -57.88 -22.19 12.29
N MET A 759 -57.85 -23.50 12.00
CA MET A 759 -56.60 -24.27 11.94
C MET A 759 -55.71 -23.78 10.79
N SER A 760 -54.40 -23.75 11.03
CA SER A 760 -53.36 -23.43 10.03
C SER A 760 -53.25 -24.51 8.96
N GLU A 761 -52.70 -24.19 7.78
CA GLU A 761 -52.49 -25.17 6.70
C GLU A 761 -51.64 -26.38 7.13
N THR A 762 -50.69 -26.19 8.06
CA THR A 762 -49.94 -27.29 8.67
C THR A 762 -50.81 -28.19 9.53
N GLU A 763 -51.70 -27.62 10.35
CA GLU A 763 -52.61 -28.41 11.18
C GLU A 763 -53.69 -29.12 10.34
N LEU A 764 -54.16 -28.48 9.27
CA LEU A 764 -55.09 -29.08 8.30
C LEU A 764 -54.45 -30.25 7.56
N ARG A 765 -53.18 -30.12 7.12
CA ARG A 765 -52.41 -31.23 6.55
C ARG A 765 -52.31 -32.39 7.53
N ASP A 766 -51.95 -32.11 8.78
CA ASP A 766 -51.78 -33.14 9.80
C ASP A 766 -53.11 -33.87 10.11
N LEU A 767 -54.22 -33.14 10.16
CA LEU A 767 -55.57 -33.70 10.29
C LEU A 767 -55.93 -34.57 9.09
N ARG A 768 -55.65 -34.11 7.86
CA ARG A 768 -55.87 -34.88 6.62
C ARG A 768 -55.06 -36.17 6.60
N TRP A 769 -53.79 -36.11 6.99
CA TRP A 769 -52.93 -37.30 7.08
C TRP A 769 -53.40 -38.27 8.16
N GLY A 770 -53.87 -37.75 9.30
CA GLY A 770 -54.52 -38.54 10.33
C GLY A 770 -55.79 -39.23 9.82
N ALA A 771 -56.60 -38.53 9.04
CA ALA A 771 -57.81 -39.06 8.43
C ALA A 771 -57.51 -40.18 7.41
N TYR A 772 -56.48 -40.04 6.58
CA TYR A 772 -56.06 -41.11 5.66
C TYR A 772 -55.60 -42.38 6.37
N LEU A 773 -55.04 -42.24 7.57
CA LEU A 773 -54.41 -43.32 8.31
C LEU A 773 -55.24 -43.85 9.48
N HIS A 774 -56.41 -43.28 9.75
CA HIS A 774 -57.15 -43.53 11.00
C HIS A 774 -57.33 -45.02 11.30
N ASP A 775 -57.60 -45.79 10.26
CA ASP A 775 -57.87 -47.22 10.34
C ASP A 775 -56.69 -48.13 9.99
N VAL A 776 -55.49 -47.59 9.74
CA VAL A 776 -54.31 -48.36 9.27
C VAL A 776 -53.99 -49.59 10.13
N GLY A 777 -54.32 -49.57 11.43
CA GLY A 777 -54.14 -50.72 12.31
C GLY A 777 -55.04 -51.92 12.00
N LYS A 778 -56.11 -51.77 11.21
CA LYS A 778 -56.91 -52.89 10.70
C LYS A 778 -56.07 -53.87 9.87
N LEU A 779 -54.90 -53.45 9.37
CA LEU A 779 -53.86 -54.34 8.79
C LEU A 779 -53.42 -55.46 9.73
N THR A 780 -53.47 -55.23 11.04
CA THR A 780 -53.07 -56.20 12.08
C THR A 780 -54.21 -57.10 12.55
N ILE A 781 -55.44 -56.79 12.15
CA ILE A 781 -56.63 -57.55 12.56
C ILE A 781 -56.78 -58.80 11.67
N PRO A 782 -56.96 -60.00 12.26
CA PRO A 782 -57.19 -61.23 11.50
C PRO A 782 -58.43 -61.14 10.60
N ASP A 783 -58.33 -61.68 9.38
CA ASP A 783 -59.43 -61.67 8.40
C ASP A 783 -60.72 -62.30 8.93
N ALA A 784 -60.61 -63.34 9.78
CA ALA A 784 -61.76 -63.99 10.40
C ALA A 784 -62.57 -63.06 11.34
N ILE A 785 -61.93 -62.00 11.86
CA ILE A 785 -62.57 -60.96 12.67
C ILE A 785 -62.97 -59.78 11.78
N LEU A 786 -62.05 -59.29 10.94
CA LEU A 786 -62.27 -58.11 10.08
C LEU A 786 -63.42 -58.33 9.08
N LEU A 787 -63.44 -59.48 8.41
CA LEU A 787 -64.39 -59.77 7.32
C LEU A 787 -65.59 -60.61 7.78
N LYS A 788 -65.81 -60.75 9.09
CA LYS A 788 -66.88 -61.59 9.64
C LYS A 788 -68.26 -61.12 9.17
N PRO A 789 -69.09 -61.97 8.53
CA PRO A 789 -70.42 -61.58 8.07
C PRO A 789 -71.45 -61.66 9.20
N GLY A 790 -71.27 -60.85 10.25
CA GLY A 790 -72.14 -60.83 11.42
C GLY A 790 -71.57 -60.02 12.59
N LYS A 791 -72.27 -60.02 13.73
CA LYS A 791 -71.78 -59.32 14.94
C LYS A 791 -70.54 -60.02 15.51
N LEU A 792 -69.58 -59.21 15.97
CA LEU A 792 -68.41 -59.69 16.71
C LEU A 792 -68.83 -60.14 18.12
N THR A 793 -68.21 -61.20 18.64
CA THR A 793 -68.30 -61.56 20.07
C THR A 793 -67.56 -60.53 20.93
N PRO A 794 -67.77 -60.48 22.26
CA PRO A 794 -67.03 -59.58 23.13
C PRO A 794 -65.50 -59.71 23.01
N GLU A 795 -65.01 -60.93 22.83
CA GLU A 795 -63.57 -61.23 22.65
C GLU A 795 -63.07 -60.73 21.29
N GLU A 796 -63.79 -61.03 20.21
CA GLU A 796 -63.46 -60.55 18.86
C GLU A 796 -63.50 -59.02 18.78
N PHE A 797 -64.47 -58.39 19.46
CA PHE A 797 -64.56 -56.94 19.55
C PHE A 797 -63.40 -56.35 20.36
N SER A 798 -62.95 -57.02 21.42
CA SER A 798 -61.73 -56.64 22.16
C SER A 798 -60.50 -56.67 21.25
N THR A 799 -60.38 -57.69 20.39
CA THR A 799 -59.34 -57.71 19.35
C THR A 799 -59.55 -56.61 18.32
N MET A 800 -60.77 -56.34 17.85
CA MET A 800 -61.02 -55.25 16.90
C MET A 800 -60.56 -53.89 17.45
N LYS A 801 -60.81 -53.59 18.74
CA LYS A 801 -60.37 -52.33 19.37
C LYS A 801 -58.86 -52.09 19.33
N THR A 802 -58.04 -53.13 19.18
CA THR A 802 -56.58 -52.96 19.14
C THR A 802 -56.09 -52.29 17.86
N HIS A 803 -56.92 -52.16 16.81
CA HIS A 803 -56.52 -51.47 15.58
C HIS A 803 -56.13 -50.01 15.84
N ALA A 804 -56.76 -49.30 16.79
CA ALA A 804 -56.41 -47.92 17.08
C ALA A 804 -54.98 -47.78 17.69
N PRO A 805 -54.63 -48.46 18.80
CA PRO A 805 -53.28 -48.39 19.34
C PRO A 805 -52.23 -49.05 18.44
N LEU A 806 -52.54 -50.16 17.77
CA LEU A 806 -51.61 -50.80 16.82
C LEU A 806 -51.42 -49.96 15.56
N GLY A 807 -52.45 -49.22 15.13
CA GLY A 807 -52.37 -48.24 14.05
C GLY A 807 -51.39 -47.13 14.39
N ASP A 808 -51.49 -46.54 15.60
CA ASP A 808 -50.50 -45.57 16.09
C ASP A 808 -49.09 -46.16 16.13
N ASP A 809 -48.93 -47.39 16.60
CA ASP A 809 -47.63 -48.07 16.64
C ASP A 809 -47.04 -48.29 15.23
N LEU A 810 -47.88 -48.60 14.22
CA LEU A 810 -47.45 -48.71 12.83
C LEU A 810 -46.96 -47.36 12.29
N VAL A 811 -47.77 -46.31 12.44
CA VAL A 811 -47.44 -44.97 11.89
C VAL A 811 -46.32 -44.28 12.66
N ARG A 812 -46.08 -44.65 13.92
CA ARG A 812 -44.94 -44.15 14.71
C ARG A 812 -43.60 -44.46 14.05
N ASN A 813 -43.51 -45.50 13.24
CA ASN A 813 -42.30 -45.86 12.50
C ASN A 813 -42.09 -45.00 11.23
N LEU A 814 -43.03 -44.13 10.87
CA LEU A 814 -42.93 -43.19 9.76
C LEU A 814 -42.49 -41.82 10.29
N PRO A 815 -41.20 -41.44 10.19
CA PRO A 815 -40.67 -40.24 10.86
C PRO A 815 -41.24 -38.92 10.33
N PHE A 816 -41.85 -38.93 9.14
CA PHE A 816 -42.49 -37.76 8.55
C PHE A 816 -43.94 -37.59 9.01
N VAL A 817 -44.56 -38.59 9.65
CA VAL A 817 -45.95 -38.48 10.15
C VAL A 817 -45.95 -37.68 11.45
N PRO A 818 -46.67 -36.54 11.50
CA PRO A 818 -46.63 -35.63 12.64
C PRO A 818 -47.43 -36.19 13.83
N PRO A 819 -47.10 -35.79 15.06
CA PRO A 819 -47.81 -36.25 16.26
C PRO A 819 -49.32 -36.01 16.22
N ALA A 820 -49.78 -34.89 15.62
CA ALA A 820 -51.20 -34.57 15.50
C ALA A 820 -51.95 -35.58 14.60
N ALA A 821 -51.35 -36.01 13.48
CA ALA A 821 -51.92 -37.08 12.64
C ALA A 821 -52.04 -38.39 13.43
N ARG A 822 -51.03 -38.73 14.22
CA ARG A 822 -51.02 -39.93 15.07
C ARG A 822 -52.09 -39.91 16.16
N GLN A 823 -52.40 -38.72 16.69
CA GLN A 823 -53.48 -38.55 17.65
C GLN A 823 -54.86 -38.88 17.04
N VAL A 824 -55.08 -38.57 15.77
CA VAL A 824 -56.30 -39.01 15.05
C VAL A 824 -56.35 -40.53 15.01
N VAL A 825 -55.28 -41.18 14.53
CA VAL A 825 -55.20 -42.65 14.42
C VAL A 825 -55.46 -43.33 15.75
N ARG A 826 -54.86 -42.86 16.84
CA ARG A 826 -55.00 -43.49 18.15
C ARG A 826 -56.38 -43.25 18.79
N HIS A 827 -56.94 -42.05 18.66
CA HIS A 827 -58.05 -41.60 19.50
C HIS A 827 -59.36 -41.37 18.75
N HIS A 828 -59.46 -41.73 17.46
CA HIS A 828 -60.69 -41.53 16.68
C HIS A 828 -61.93 -42.27 17.22
N HIS A 829 -61.75 -43.26 18.10
CA HIS A 829 -62.82 -43.96 18.80
C HIS A 829 -63.00 -43.56 20.28
N GLU A 830 -62.30 -42.53 20.73
CA GLU A 830 -62.60 -41.93 22.03
C GLU A 830 -63.97 -41.25 22.01
N ARG A 831 -64.66 -41.28 23.14
CA ARG A 831 -66.00 -40.71 23.28
C ARG A 831 -65.97 -39.54 24.25
N TRP A 832 -66.73 -38.50 23.97
CA TRP A 832 -66.77 -37.29 24.80
C TRP A 832 -67.05 -37.58 26.30
N ASP A 833 -67.83 -38.62 26.59
CA ASP A 833 -68.19 -39.11 27.93
C ASP A 833 -67.12 -39.99 28.62
N GLY A 834 -65.97 -40.24 27.98
CA GLY A 834 -64.89 -41.08 28.51
C GLY A 834 -65.12 -42.59 28.37
N ARG A 835 -66.19 -43.03 27.71
CA ARG A 835 -66.50 -44.47 27.53
C ARG A 835 -65.92 -45.07 26.25
N GLY A 836 -65.07 -44.30 25.56
CA GLY A 836 -64.40 -44.70 24.32
C GLY A 836 -63.20 -45.62 24.55
N TYR A 837 -62.41 -45.81 23.51
CA TYR A 837 -61.17 -46.58 23.53
C TYR A 837 -60.13 -45.93 22.59
N PRO A 838 -58.83 -46.22 22.75
CA PRO A 838 -58.20 -47.19 23.65
C PRO A 838 -57.93 -46.70 25.08
N ASP A 839 -57.86 -45.39 25.31
CA ASP A 839 -57.32 -44.81 26.55
C ASP A 839 -58.42 -44.27 27.49
N GLY A 840 -59.67 -44.17 27.02
CA GLY A 840 -60.81 -43.75 27.83
C GLY A 840 -60.78 -42.25 28.15
N LEU A 841 -60.29 -41.46 27.19
CA LEU A 841 -60.16 -40.01 27.34
C LEU A 841 -61.55 -39.35 27.29
N ALA A 842 -61.76 -38.36 28.15
CA ALA A 842 -63.03 -37.64 28.25
C ALA A 842 -62.87 -36.15 27.92
N ALA A 843 -63.91 -35.59 27.30
CA ALA A 843 -64.00 -34.19 26.92
C ALA A 843 -62.74 -33.68 26.19
N GLU A 844 -62.15 -32.58 26.67
CA GLU A 844 -61.02 -31.89 26.05
C GLU A 844 -59.68 -32.65 26.18
N HIS A 845 -59.63 -33.73 26.98
CA HIS A 845 -58.47 -34.62 26.99
C HIS A 845 -58.36 -35.42 25.69
N ILE A 846 -59.46 -35.54 24.93
CA ILE A 846 -59.42 -36.06 23.57
C ILE A 846 -58.80 -34.98 22.67
N PRO A 847 -57.70 -35.27 21.95
CA PRO A 847 -57.07 -34.31 21.08
C PRO A 847 -58.07 -33.73 20.06
N LEU A 848 -58.00 -32.41 19.84
CA LEU A 848 -58.91 -31.71 18.93
C LEU A 848 -58.99 -32.36 17.52
N PRO A 849 -57.87 -32.75 16.87
CA PRO A 849 -57.93 -33.43 15.58
C PRO A 849 -58.76 -34.73 15.60
N ALA A 850 -58.69 -35.50 16.68
CA ALA A 850 -59.46 -36.75 16.82
C ALA A 850 -60.96 -36.48 17.04
N ARG A 851 -61.31 -35.44 17.79
CA ARG A 851 -62.72 -35.01 17.96
C ARG A 851 -63.35 -34.53 16.65
N ILE A 852 -62.60 -33.74 15.88
CA ILE A 852 -63.02 -33.29 14.54
C ILE A 852 -63.24 -34.49 13.63
N PHE A 853 -62.27 -35.40 13.58
CA PHE A 853 -62.34 -36.59 12.75
C PHE A 853 -63.53 -37.49 13.10
N ALA A 854 -63.76 -37.77 14.39
CA ALA A 854 -64.84 -38.64 14.85
C ALA A 854 -66.23 -38.17 14.39
N ILE A 855 -66.47 -36.86 14.36
CA ILE A 855 -67.74 -36.30 13.85
C ILE A 855 -67.89 -36.57 12.36
N CYS A 856 -66.81 -36.35 11.60
CA CYS A 856 -66.81 -36.54 10.15
C CYS A 856 -66.97 -38.02 9.76
N ASP A 857 -66.29 -38.92 10.50
CA ASP A 857 -66.39 -40.36 10.31
C ASP A 857 -67.79 -40.88 10.63
N VAL A 858 -68.37 -40.51 11.79
CA VAL A 858 -69.75 -40.87 12.14
C VAL A 858 -70.72 -40.35 11.09
N PHE A 859 -70.58 -39.12 10.63
CA PHE A 859 -71.47 -38.56 9.62
C PHE A 859 -71.37 -39.31 8.28
N ASP A 860 -70.16 -39.58 7.77
CA ASP A 860 -69.99 -40.37 6.53
C ASP A 860 -70.55 -41.78 6.69
N ALA A 861 -70.34 -42.42 7.85
CA ALA A 861 -70.88 -43.74 8.17
C ALA A 861 -72.41 -43.79 8.20
N LEU A 862 -73.07 -42.68 8.54
CA LEU A 862 -74.53 -42.57 8.50
C LEU A 862 -75.05 -42.33 7.07
N CYS A 863 -74.36 -41.50 6.30
CA CYS A 863 -74.74 -41.08 4.95
C CYS A 863 -74.33 -42.04 3.83
N SER A 864 -73.44 -43.00 4.11
CA SER A 864 -72.94 -43.96 3.12
C SER A 864 -73.70 -45.30 3.17
N GLU A 865 -73.85 -45.94 2.02
CA GLU A 865 -74.40 -47.28 1.92
C GLU A 865 -73.40 -48.30 2.46
N ARG A 866 -73.81 -49.16 3.39
CA ARG A 866 -72.96 -50.23 3.94
C ARG A 866 -73.64 -51.59 3.72
N PRO A 867 -72.91 -52.72 3.68
CA PRO A 867 -73.49 -54.05 3.40
C PRO A 867 -74.69 -54.46 4.26
N TYR A 868 -74.88 -53.82 5.42
CA TYR A 868 -75.96 -54.11 6.37
C TYR A 868 -76.88 -52.89 6.65
N LYS A 869 -76.70 -51.76 5.96
CA LYS A 869 -77.43 -50.51 6.25
C LYS A 869 -77.52 -49.61 5.01
N ALA A 870 -78.74 -49.20 4.65
CA ALA A 870 -78.95 -48.19 3.61
C ALA A 870 -78.46 -46.80 4.05
N ALA A 871 -77.97 -46.02 3.10
CA ALA A 871 -77.57 -44.63 3.31
C ALA A 871 -78.72 -43.79 3.90
N MET A 872 -78.45 -43.03 4.97
CA MET A 872 -79.42 -42.08 5.52
C MET A 872 -79.35 -40.74 4.76
N PRO A 873 -80.48 -40.06 4.56
CA PRO A 873 -80.47 -38.67 4.11
C PRO A 873 -79.65 -37.78 5.08
N PRO A 874 -78.90 -36.78 4.57
CA PRO A 874 -78.07 -35.90 5.39
C PRO A 874 -78.80 -35.25 6.58
N GLU A 875 -80.07 -34.91 6.42
CA GLU A 875 -80.90 -34.31 7.47
C GLU A 875 -81.17 -35.29 8.62
N MET A 876 -81.37 -36.57 8.30
CA MET A 876 -81.53 -37.62 9.31
C MET A 876 -80.19 -37.95 9.99
N ALA A 877 -79.09 -37.96 9.23
CA ALA A 877 -77.76 -38.12 9.80
C ALA A 877 -77.41 -36.98 10.76
N ALA A 878 -77.79 -35.74 10.43
CA ALA A 878 -77.64 -34.58 11.32
C ALA A 878 -78.43 -34.73 12.63
N GLN A 879 -79.68 -35.23 12.57
CA GLN A 879 -80.45 -35.52 13.79
C GLN A 879 -79.77 -36.59 14.66
N GLU A 880 -79.17 -37.60 14.04
CA GLU A 880 -78.44 -38.65 14.75
C GLU A 880 -77.13 -38.14 15.38
N LEU A 881 -76.44 -37.19 14.75
CA LEU A 881 -75.32 -36.47 15.37
C LEU A 881 -75.79 -35.72 16.63
N CYS A 882 -76.92 -35.02 16.59
CA CYS A 882 -77.49 -34.37 17.77
C CYS A 882 -77.82 -35.37 18.89
N ARG A 883 -78.41 -36.53 18.56
CA ARG A 883 -78.61 -37.62 19.54
C ARG A 883 -77.29 -38.15 20.10
N SER A 884 -76.27 -38.28 19.27
CA SER A 884 -74.93 -38.71 19.68
C SER A 884 -74.30 -37.74 20.67
N VAL A 885 -74.54 -36.43 20.53
CA VAL A 885 -74.14 -35.42 21.53
C VAL A 885 -74.85 -35.65 22.87
N HIS A 886 -76.17 -35.87 22.86
CA HIS A 886 -76.95 -36.15 24.09
C HIS A 886 -76.51 -37.41 24.80
N HIS A 887 -76.08 -38.42 24.05
CA HIS A 887 -75.51 -39.66 24.59
C HIS A 887 -74.02 -39.54 24.96
N GLY A 888 -73.45 -38.33 24.95
CA GLY A 888 -72.07 -38.07 25.32
C GLY A 888 -71.04 -38.70 24.38
N HIS A 889 -71.41 -39.00 23.13
CA HIS A 889 -70.48 -39.57 22.16
C HIS A 889 -69.58 -38.49 21.54
N LEU A 890 -70.19 -37.38 21.10
CA LEU A 890 -69.53 -36.35 20.30
C LEU A 890 -69.50 -35.00 21.04
N ASP A 891 -68.49 -34.18 20.70
CA ASP A 891 -68.35 -32.81 21.20
C ASP A 891 -69.46 -31.93 20.64
N ARG A 892 -70.29 -31.37 21.54
CA ARG A 892 -71.42 -30.51 21.17
C ARG A 892 -70.97 -29.33 20.30
N HIS A 893 -69.93 -28.62 20.72
CA HIS A 893 -69.54 -27.38 20.04
C HIS A 893 -69.09 -27.66 18.60
N LEU A 894 -68.32 -28.72 18.41
CA LEU A 894 -67.82 -29.11 17.09
C LEU A 894 -68.95 -29.61 16.18
N VAL A 895 -69.95 -30.33 16.71
CA VAL A 895 -71.14 -30.73 15.93
C VAL A 895 -71.94 -29.52 15.47
N GLU A 896 -72.11 -28.49 16.32
CA GLU A 896 -72.80 -27.26 15.94
C GLU A 896 -72.08 -26.53 14.79
N VAL A 897 -70.75 -26.44 14.84
CA VAL A 897 -69.94 -25.86 13.75
C VAL A 897 -70.03 -26.73 12.49
N PHE A 898 -69.96 -28.05 12.62
CA PHE A 898 -70.07 -28.99 11.50
C PHE A 898 -71.42 -28.87 10.78
N LEU A 899 -72.54 -28.86 11.51
CA LEU A 899 -73.88 -28.74 10.90
C LEU A 899 -74.06 -27.40 10.19
N ARG A 900 -73.48 -26.32 10.72
CA ARG A 900 -73.46 -25.01 10.06
C ARG A 900 -72.73 -25.04 8.72
N ILE A 901 -71.52 -25.59 8.67
CA ILE A 901 -70.75 -25.65 7.41
C ILE A 901 -71.40 -26.58 6.37
N GLN A 902 -72.17 -27.59 6.80
CA GLN A 902 -72.91 -28.49 5.92
C GLN A 902 -74.30 -27.95 5.52
N GLY A 903 -74.73 -26.78 6.03
CA GLY A 903 -76.05 -26.21 5.74
C GLY A 903 -77.22 -26.96 6.40
N LEU A 904 -76.98 -27.68 7.48
CA LEU A 904 -77.94 -28.56 8.18
C LEU A 904 -78.34 -28.01 9.56
N GLU A 905 -78.30 -26.68 9.73
CA GLU A 905 -78.58 -26.00 11.01
C GLU A 905 -79.99 -26.24 11.55
N ASP A 906 -80.95 -26.50 10.67
CA ASP A 906 -82.35 -26.74 11.06
C ASP A 906 -82.52 -28.03 11.89
N ALA A 907 -81.61 -29.00 11.76
CA ALA A 907 -81.60 -30.20 12.60
C ALA A 907 -81.35 -29.87 14.09
N MET A 908 -80.63 -28.79 14.39
CA MET A 908 -80.39 -28.34 15.76
C MET A 908 -81.65 -27.78 16.41
N ARG A 909 -82.52 -27.11 15.63
CA ARG A 909 -83.77 -26.52 16.12
C ARG A 909 -84.80 -27.59 16.48
N VAL A 910 -84.86 -28.67 15.70
CA VAL A 910 -85.78 -29.79 15.94
C VAL A 910 -85.37 -30.58 17.19
N SER A 911 -84.08 -30.76 17.45
CA SER A 911 -83.60 -31.46 18.64
C SER A 911 -83.80 -30.65 19.93
N GLN A 912 -83.68 -29.32 19.89
CA GLN A 912 -83.92 -28.45 21.06
C GLN A 912 -85.40 -28.28 21.43
N ALA A 913 -86.33 -28.59 20.52
CA ALA A 913 -87.77 -28.56 20.79
C ALA A 913 -88.32 -29.90 21.32
N ALA A 914 -87.48 -30.95 21.36
CA ALA A 914 -87.83 -32.29 21.80
C ALA A 914 -87.26 -32.66 23.20
N ASP A 915 -86.35 -31.84 23.73
CA ASP A 915 -85.96 -31.79 25.16
C ASP A 915 -86.87 -30.80 25.91
#